data_AF-A0AAN8LR38-F1
#
_entry.id   AF-A0AAN8LR38-F1
#
_cell.length_a   1.000
_cell.length_b   1.000
_cell.length_c   1.000
_cell.angle_alpha   90.00
_cell.angle_beta   90.00
_cell.angle_gamma   90.00
#
_symmetry.space_group_name_H-M   'P 1'
#
loop_
_entity.id
_entity.type
_entity.pdbx_description
1 polymer ?
#
loop_
_entity_poly.entity_id
_entity_poly.type
_entity_poly.pdbx_seq_one_letter_code
_entity_poly.pdbx_strand_id
1 'polypeptide(L)'
;MAANRQVTRHGYRVCTGLYRSLSRSSSVSVVQKSLVRPPQDAPGAEGQVEFSRAGIGGFFQERPVLKNPFLEDALLQGYLRRHLPSEAVYSDLRVFGERLVREVDGWGRECEVTPPRLVTYDPWGCRVDRIVTSPAWQCMKDLSAQEGLVAIGYERTYGEWSRVYQMCKLYLYSPSSGLYTCPLAMTDGAAKVIQSLGVSWPVAEAFSRLTSRDPEHFWTSGQWMTERRGGSDVGNGTETVALLQSDGTYRLSGFKWFTSATDADMTLTLARVTDGDGQTTSGSRGLSMFYAAVRDEKGMVQGIEVQRLKDKLGTRQMPTAELLLDGLPAHRLSEEGRGVACIANMLTVTRIHNSVSAVAGMRRVLQLARDYATRRSAFGKLLRDHPLHMQTLARMEVETRGAFLLVMEVCRLIGREETGHASQLEIHLLRLLTPVAKLYTGKQAVAVISEGLESFGGQGYIEDTGLPAMLRDAQVLSIWEGTTNVLSLDVLRCVSRSSGLVLQAYFTHTQSLLAAASLSSLSVAVRSVDSALSGLREFLQAAALKPPGYVELAARDLAYSLARIYMGALLIDHASWEGASHSDAYAAVRWCEQDLCPVFSKAAIGCYNTETPPLDAALVYNDHGLGSGESGTAVVPSPDRSADGADLRSSVGTMVGTHFAMLHQGNTDQCAVVMNLSAADRCAFVKTTPDCSMEDSFINYLKMVFCLLPPNLTPLTITFCMIWLLFLFIVLGLTASKFFCPNLSAISSTLRLTHNVAGVTFLALGNGAPDVFSATVAFSHPHTAGLAIGALFGAGIFVTTVVAGAVSLVKPFTVATRPFLRDVIFYMAAVFWTFVILYRGTISLGETLGYLGLYVVYVITVIVSAYIYSHQKHSVTRSSIQSSTHVPEFQSSESDDEAILISNSSIQEDYDSEYCPLLPYCESTSSILLSSLNPVDRRKWRRKTWCWRAIKILKTPLEVLLLLTVPVVDPDKEDRNWRRPLNCLHLITAPLVCVLTFRSGEYGLYRIEGQFPVWALMLLFGLFLSAIVFLTTTNDHPPPYHTLFSLLGFVVSAIWISAAALEVVSILHMLGVVLSLSNNLLGLTLLAWGNSIGDSFSDVTIARQGYPRMAISACFGGIIFNMLIGLGIGCLMQMFNNKPVVTFEPAGLLTWVLAGSLGLSLVLSFVLVPLRCFHMGRSYGIFLLLFYAVFLLVALLTEFGFIHT
;
A
#
# COMPACT_ATOMS: atom_id res chain seq x y z
N MET A 1 36.62 -58.30 -6.62
CA MET A 1 36.23 -59.47 -5.80
C MET A 1 35.04 -59.08 -4.95
N ALA A 2 33.94 -59.81 -5.09
CA ALA A 2 32.69 -59.55 -4.39
C ALA A 2 32.71 -60.17 -2.98
N ALA A 3 32.24 -59.44 -1.98
CA ALA A 3 31.73 -59.99 -0.74
C ALA A 3 30.67 -59.05 -0.14
N ASN A 4 29.49 -59.61 0.08
CA ASN A 4 28.29 -59.03 0.69
C ASN A 4 28.55 -58.36 2.05
N ARG A 5 27.93 -57.20 2.28
CA ARG A 5 27.34 -56.85 3.58
C ARG A 5 25.96 -56.23 3.38
N GLN A 6 24.94 -56.99 3.78
CA GLN A 6 23.59 -56.50 4.06
C GLN A 6 23.66 -55.43 5.15
N VAL A 7 23.11 -54.25 4.86
CA VAL A 7 22.65 -53.31 5.90
C VAL A 7 21.14 -53.20 5.76
N THR A 8 20.48 -53.50 6.87
CA THR A 8 19.05 -53.59 7.10
C THR A 8 18.33 -52.27 6.78
N ARG A 9 17.47 -52.31 5.75
CA ARG A 9 16.49 -51.25 5.43
C ARG A 9 15.29 -51.37 6.37
N HIS A 10 15.19 -50.54 7.41
CA HIS A 10 13.91 -50.19 8.06
C HIS A 10 13.94 -48.68 8.34
N GLY A 11 13.26 -47.88 7.50
CA GLY A 11 13.16 -46.42 7.69
C GLY A 11 12.77 -45.58 6.45
N TYR A 12 13.02 -46.07 5.22
CA TYR A 12 12.87 -45.23 4.01
C TYR A 12 11.55 -45.45 3.25
N ARG A 13 10.40 -45.10 3.82
CA ARG A 13 9.09 -45.21 3.12
C ARG A 13 8.36 -43.90 2.83
N VAL A 14 8.79 -42.75 3.33
CA VAL A 14 7.99 -41.51 3.19
C VAL A 14 8.34 -40.73 1.91
N CYS A 15 9.61 -40.60 1.52
CA CYS A 15 9.99 -39.64 0.46
C CYS A 15 9.77 -40.14 -0.99
N THR A 16 9.61 -41.45 -1.22
CA THR A 16 9.38 -42.01 -2.58
C THR A 16 7.91 -42.28 -2.91
N GLY A 17 7.01 -42.19 -1.93
CA GLY A 17 5.58 -42.53 -2.10
C GLY A 17 4.72 -41.44 -2.74
N LEU A 18 5.15 -40.18 -2.69
CA LEU A 18 4.31 -39.02 -3.06
C LEU A 18 4.30 -38.70 -4.56
N TYR A 19 5.21 -39.24 -5.37
CA TYR A 19 5.22 -39.03 -6.83
C TYR A 19 4.27 -39.94 -7.63
N ARG A 20 3.56 -40.88 -6.96
CA ARG A 20 2.67 -41.86 -7.63
C ARG A 20 1.19 -41.48 -7.66
N SER A 21 0.74 -40.42 -7.00
CA SER A 21 -0.67 -39.98 -7.06
C SER A 21 -0.94 -38.82 -8.04
N LEU A 22 0.10 -38.18 -8.59
CA LEU A 22 -0.03 -37.11 -9.60
C LEU A 22 0.40 -37.52 -11.02
N SER A 23 0.66 -38.82 -11.25
CA SER A 23 0.99 -39.41 -12.55
C SER A 23 0.00 -40.51 -12.97
N ARG A 24 -1.27 -40.14 -13.13
CA ARG A 24 -2.21 -40.91 -13.96
C ARG A 24 -2.74 -40.00 -15.08
N SER A 25 -1.94 -39.87 -16.14
CA SER A 25 -2.50 -39.81 -17.48
C SER A 25 -1.94 -40.99 -18.26
N SER A 26 -2.85 -41.84 -18.67
CA SER A 26 -2.63 -43.07 -19.43
C SER A 26 -1.84 -42.81 -20.70
N SER A 27 -0.74 -43.56 -20.88
CA SER A 27 -0.15 -43.81 -22.19
C SER A 27 -1.18 -44.52 -23.08
N VAL A 28 -1.86 -43.77 -23.95
CA VAL A 28 -2.53 -44.31 -25.13
C VAL A 28 -1.65 -43.98 -26.33
N SER A 29 -1.10 -45.02 -26.93
CA SER A 29 -0.43 -44.99 -28.21
C SER A 29 -1.37 -44.44 -29.28
N VAL A 30 -1.07 -43.26 -29.81
CA VAL A 30 -1.76 -42.71 -30.97
C VAL A 30 -1.27 -43.45 -32.20
N VAL A 31 -2.01 -44.49 -32.58
CA VAL A 31 -1.98 -45.04 -33.94
C VAL A 31 -2.51 -43.95 -34.87
N GLN A 32 -1.65 -43.49 -35.75
CA GLN A 32 -1.94 -42.54 -36.81
C GLN A 32 -2.93 -43.18 -37.80
N LYS A 33 -4.22 -42.88 -37.67
CA LYS A 33 -5.23 -43.17 -38.70
C LYS A 33 -5.65 -41.87 -39.40
N SER A 34 -5.37 -41.84 -40.69
CA SER A 34 -5.81 -40.87 -41.69
C SER A 34 -7.32 -40.57 -41.59
N LEU A 35 -7.67 -39.30 -41.40
CA LEU A 35 -9.05 -38.83 -41.50
C LEU A 35 -9.49 -38.78 -42.97
N VAL A 36 -10.33 -39.74 -43.33
CA VAL A 36 -11.17 -39.73 -44.52
C VAL A 36 -12.33 -38.75 -44.27
N ARG A 37 -12.60 -37.85 -45.24
CA ARG A 37 -13.78 -36.97 -45.22
C ARG A 37 -15.07 -37.78 -45.29
N PRO A 38 -16.14 -37.48 -44.53
CA PRO A 38 -17.45 -38.03 -44.82
C PRO A 38 -18.23 -37.13 -45.81
N PRO A 39 -19.23 -37.69 -46.52
CA PRO A 39 -19.94 -37.03 -47.61
C PRO A 39 -21.10 -36.15 -47.12
N GLN A 40 -21.55 -35.29 -48.02
CA GLN A 40 -22.75 -34.46 -47.90
C GLN A 40 -24.04 -35.32 -47.87
N ASP A 41 -25.04 -34.73 -47.21
CA ASP A 41 -26.49 -34.99 -47.29
C ASP A 41 -27.14 -36.10 -46.44
N ALA A 42 -27.83 -35.67 -45.37
CA ALA A 42 -29.11 -36.23 -44.91
C ALA A 42 -29.86 -35.21 -44.01
N PRO A 43 -31.14 -34.88 -44.28
CA PRO A 43 -31.93 -34.01 -43.42
C PRO A 43 -32.78 -34.82 -42.42
N GLY A 44 -32.87 -34.32 -41.18
CA GLY A 44 -33.97 -34.65 -40.26
C GLY A 44 -33.60 -35.54 -39.07
N ALA A 45 -33.33 -34.90 -37.92
CA ALA A 45 -33.72 -35.39 -36.60
C ALA A 45 -33.61 -34.23 -35.60
N GLU A 46 -34.75 -33.64 -35.24
CA GLU A 46 -34.86 -32.75 -34.08
C GLU A 46 -34.76 -33.56 -32.78
N GLY A 47 -34.05 -33.01 -31.77
CA GLY A 47 -34.31 -33.35 -30.38
C GLY A 47 -33.21 -34.07 -29.58
N GLN A 48 -31.96 -33.60 -29.62
CA GLN A 48 -31.00 -33.86 -28.54
C GLN A 48 -30.09 -32.64 -28.36
N VAL A 49 -30.12 -32.00 -27.19
CA VAL A 49 -29.06 -31.04 -26.83
C VAL A 49 -27.82 -31.86 -26.50
N GLU A 50 -26.98 -32.11 -27.50
CA GLU A 50 -25.67 -32.74 -27.29
C GLU A 50 -24.83 -31.81 -26.39
N PHE A 51 -24.49 -32.28 -25.19
CA PHE A 51 -23.52 -31.58 -24.35
C PHE A 51 -22.17 -31.54 -25.09
N SER A 52 -21.84 -30.38 -25.64
CA SER A 52 -20.56 -30.13 -26.30
C SER A 52 -19.65 -29.32 -25.38
N ARG A 53 -18.34 -29.62 -25.40
CA ARG A 53 -17.35 -28.79 -24.67
C ARG A 53 -17.32 -27.39 -25.27
N ALA A 54 -17.06 -26.39 -24.42
CA ALA A 54 -16.86 -25.02 -24.89
C ALA A 54 -15.71 -24.96 -25.91
N GLY A 55 -15.93 -24.29 -27.05
CA GLY A 55 -14.89 -24.03 -28.02
C GLY A 55 -13.96 -22.92 -27.50
N ILE A 56 -12.72 -23.28 -27.15
CA ILE A 56 -11.73 -22.35 -26.56
C ILE A 56 -10.52 -22.08 -27.48
N GLY A 57 -10.60 -22.49 -28.75
CA GLY A 57 -9.46 -22.51 -29.66
C GLY A 57 -8.50 -23.69 -29.39
N GLY A 58 -7.49 -23.85 -30.24
CA GLY A 58 -6.50 -24.94 -30.12
C GLY A 58 -5.12 -24.50 -29.63
N PHE A 59 -4.90 -23.19 -29.45
CA PHE A 59 -3.60 -22.65 -29.06
C PHE A 59 -3.47 -22.60 -27.54
N PHE A 60 -2.39 -23.19 -27.04
CA PHE A 60 -1.93 -23.05 -25.65
C PHE A 60 -0.44 -22.71 -25.68
N GLN A 61 -0.04 -21.69 -24.93
CA GLN A 61 1.36 -21.31 -24.85
C GLN A 61 2.17 -22.42 -24.17
N GLU A 62 3.24 -22.86 -24.83
CA GLU A 62 4.17 -23.81 -24.22
C GLU A 62 4.92 -23.13 -23.06
N ARG A 63 5.02 -23.82 -21.92
CA ARG A 63 5.71 -23.34 -20.72
C ARG A 63 7.23 -23.35 -20.88
N PRO A 64 7.97 -22.45 -20.22
CA PRO A 64 9.43 -22.59 -20.10
C PRO A 64 9.78 -23.88 -19.35
N VAL A 65 10.92 -24.48 -19.70
CA VAL A 65 11.43 -25.70 -19.10
C VAL A 65 12.78 -25.42 -18.45
N LEU A 66 12.86 -25.65 -17.14
CA LEU A 66 14.14 -25.67 -16.44
C LEU A 66 14.91 -26.92 -16.86
N LYS A 67 16.02 -26.72 -17.56
CA LYS A 67 17.01 -27.78 -17.84
C LYS A 67 18.05 -27.84 -16.73
N ASN A 68 18.99 -28.78 -16.82
CA ASN A 68 20.07 -28.93 -15.85
C ASN A 68 20.83 -27.60 -15.68
N PRO A 69 20.72 -26.93 -14.51
CA PRO A 69 21.19 -25.56 -14.35
C PRO A 69 22.72 -25.43 -14.40
N PHE A 70 23.44 -26.53 -14.14
CA PHE A 70 24.90 -26.57 -14.27
C PHE A 70 25.32 -26.58 -15.75
N LEU A 71 24.69 -27.43 -16.55
CA LEU A 71 25.00 -27.58 -17.97
C LEU A 71 24.58 -26.35 -18.79
N GLU A 72 23.53 -25.65 -18.37
CA GLU A 72 23.04 -24.41 -19.01
C GLU A 72 23.81 -23.15 -18.56
N ASP A 73 24.74 -23.25 -17.60
CA ASP A 73 25.58 -22.13 -17.17
C ASP A 73 27.02 -22.27 -17.68
N ALA A 74 27.25 -21.71 -18.87
CA ALA A 74 28.56 -21.73 -19.52
C ALA A 74 29.64 -20.97 -18.73
N LEU A 75 29.26 -19.89 -18.00
CA LEU A 75 30.22 -19.12 -17.20
C LEU A 75 30.69 -19.92 -15.99
N LEU A 76 29.76 -20.58 -15.27
CA LEU A 76 30.12 -21.45 -14.16
C LEU A 76 31.07 -22.57 -14.61
N GLN A 77 30.78 -23.21 -15.73
CA GLN A 77 31.64 -24.27 -16.28
C GLN A 77 33.00 -23.71 -16.73
N GLY A 78 33.04 -22.54 -17.36
CA GLY A 78 34.29 -21.86 -17.73
C GLY A 78 35.14 -21.51 -16.51
N TYR A 79 34.51 -20.95 -15.47
CA TYR A 79 35.15 -20.60 -14.22
C TYR A 79 35.77 -21.82 -13.53
N LEU A 80 35.02 -22.92 -13.41
CA LEU A 80 35.53 -24.16 -12.81
C LEU A 80 36.66 -24.79 -13.64
N ARG A 81 36.57 -24.80 -14.97
CA ARG A 81 37.67 -25.29 -15.81
C ARG A 81 38.96 -24.49 -15.62
N ARG A 82 38.84 -23.17 -15.40
CA ARG A 82 40.00 -22.29 -15.15
C ARG A 82 40.60 -22.50 -13.76
N HIS A 83 39.76 -22.65 -12.74
CA HIS A 83 40.18 -22.50 -11.34
C HIS A 83 40.18 -23.79 -10.52
N LEU A 84 39.31 -24.75 -10.85
CA LEU A 84 39.19 -26.05 -10.18
C LEU A 84 38.90 -27.16 -11.21
N PRO A 85 39.89 -27.54 -12.06
CA PRO A 85 39.72 -28.56 -13.10
C PRO A 85 39.71 -29.97 -12.48
N SER A 86 38.65 -30.30 -11.74
CA SER A 86 38.44 -31.60 -11.11
C SER A 86 37.23 -32.31 -11.72
N GLU A 87 37.48 -33.45 -12.36
CA GLU A 87 36.41 -34.29 -12.93
C GLU A 87 35.41 -34.78 -11.87
N ALA A 88 35.87 -35.02 -10.64
CA ALA A 88 34.99 -35.39 -9.53
C ALA A 88 33.99 -34.29 -9.19
N VAL A 89 34.46 -33.03 -9.09
CA VAL A 89 33.61 -31.86 -8.82
C VAL A 89 32.66 -31.60 -10.00
N TYR A 90 33.15 -31.66 -11.23
CA TYR A 90 32.33 -31.46 -12.42
C TYR A 90 31.23 -32.52 -12.53
N SER A 91 31.57 -33.79 -12.30
CA SER A 91 30.61 -34.89 -12.31
C SER A 91 29.56 -34.76 -11.21
N ASP A 92 29.97 -34.39 -10.00
CA ASP A 92 29.04 -34.16 -8.88
C ASP A 92 28.06 -33.02 -9.20
N LEU A 93 28.55 -31.86 -9.65
CA LEU A 93 27.69 -30.71 -9.99
C LEU A 93 26.72 -31.02 -11.14
N ARG A 94 27.14 -31.82 -12.13
CA ARG A 94 26.26 -32.28 -13.20
C ARG A 94 25.15 -33.19 -12.68
N VAL A 95 25.48 -34.17 -11.85
CA VAL A 95 24.50 -35.09 -11.23
C VAL A 95 23.55 -34.32 -10.31
N PHE A 96 24.09 -33.43 -9.49
CA PHE A 96 23.32 -32.57 -8.60
C PHE A 96 22.36 -31.68 -9.40
N GLY A 97 22.83 -31.05 -10.49
CA GLY A 97 21.99 -30.27 -11.40
C GLY A 97 20.80 -31.05 -11.96
N GLU A 98 20.97 -32.34 -12.26
CA GLU A 98 19.88 -33.20 -12.73
C GLU A 98 18.86 -33.48 -11.62
N ARG A 99 19.36 -33.75 -10.40
CA ARG A 99 18.53 -33.95 -9.21
C ARG A 99 17.71 -32.70 -8.88
N LEU A 100 18.29 -31.52 -9.06
CA LEU A 100 17.59 -30.25 -8.83
C LEU A 100 16.32 -30.13 -9.68
N VAL A 101 16.41 -30.46 -10.97
CA VAL A 101 15.28 -30.36 -11.91
C VAL A 101 14.24 -31.45 -11.65
N ARG A 102 14.67 -32.67 -11.32
CA ARG A 102 13.77 -33.82 -11.19
C ARG A 102 13.00 -33.84 -9.87
N GLU A 103 13.64 -33.42 -8.78
CA GLU A 103 13.13 -33.59 -7.42
C GLU A 103 12.95 -32.23 -6.73
N VAL A 104 14.03 -31.44 -6.66
CA VAL A 104 14.13 -30.30 -5.74
C VAL A 104 13.27 -29.11 -6.16
N ASP A 105 13.17 -28.80 -7.45
CA ASP A 105 12.37 -27.67 -7.93
C ASP A 105 10.87 -27.86 -7.60
N GLY A 106 10.38 -29.09 -7.70
CA GLY A 106 9.03 -29.47 -7.26
C GLY A 106 8.83 -29.30 -5.75
N TRP A 107 9.80 -29.74 -4.93
CA TRP A 107 9.77 -29.55 -3.48
C TRP A 107 9.80 -28.07 -3.10
N GLY A 108 10.62 -27.25 -3.78
CA GLY A 108 10.67 -25.81 -3.55
C GLY A 108 9.32 -25.14 -3.78
N ARG A 109 8.60 -25.56 -4.84
CA ARG A 109 7.24 -25.09 -5.11
C ARG A 109 6.25 -25.56 -4.05
N GLU A 110 6.34 -26.81 -3.59
CA GLU A 110 5.50 -27.34 -2.51
C GLU A 110 5.65 -26.53 -1.21
N CYS A 111 6.88 -26.16 -0.86
CA CYS A 111 7.15 -25.31 0.29
C CYS A 111 6.52 -23.90 0.18
N GLU A 112 6.43 -23.34 -1.03
CA GLU A 112 5.82 -22.02 -1.26
C GLU A 112 4.29 -22.06 -1.18
N VAL A 113 3.66 -23.08 -1.76
CA VAL A 113 2.20 -23.22 -1.71
C VAL A 113 1.70 -23.73 -0.36
N THR A 114 2.58 -24.37 0.43
CA THR A 114 2.28 -24.91 1.76
C THR A 114 3.16 -24.25 2.85
N PRO A 115 2.98 -22.93 3.11
CA PRO A 115 3.78 -22.22 4.08
C PRO A 115 3.61 -22.79 5.51
N PRO A 116 4.60 -22.61 6.39
CA PRO A 116 4.58 -23.17 7.73
C PRO A 116 3.47 -22.55 8.59
N ARG A 117 2.91 -23.37 9.47
CA ARG A 117 1.84 -22.98 10.40
C ARG A 117 2.28 -23.15 11.84
N LEU A 118 1.80 -22.28 12.73
CA LEU A 118 2.07 -22.34 14.16
C LEU A 118 0.86 -22.92 14.89
N VAL A 119 1.11 -23.95 15.69
CA VAL A 119 0.16 -24.50 16.66
C VAL A 119 0.64 -24.11 18.04
N THR A 120 0.03 -23.08 18.63
CA THR A 120 0.43 -22.55 19.95
C THR A 120 -0.02 -23.47 21.08
N TYR A 121 -1.25 -23.99 21.01
CA TYR A 121 -1.83 -24.92 21.99
C TYR A 121 -2.25 -26.22 21.34
N ASP A 122 -2.15 -27.32 22.08
CA ASP A 122 -2.78 -28.58 21.71
C ASP A 122 -4.30 -28.57 22.02
N PRO A 123 -5.06 -29.59 21.59
CA PRO A 123 -6.51 -29.66 21.82
C PRO A 123 -6.94 -29.74 23.30
N TRP A 124 -6.01 -29.89 24.25
CA TRP A 124 -6.27 -30.00 25.68
C TRP A 124 -5.89 -28.73 26.45
N GLY A 125 -5.48 -27.67 25.74
CA GLY A 125 -5.12 -26.38 26.33
C GLY A 125 -3.67 -26.32 26.85
N CYS A 126 -2.84 -27.33 26.57
CA CYS A 126 -1.41 -27.27 26.88
C CYS A 126 -0.67 -26.47 25.80
N ARG A 127 0.19 -25.55 26.21
CA ARG A 127 1.03 -24.78 25.27
C ARG A 127 2.13 -25.69 24.71
N VAL A 128 2.24 -25.76 23.39
CA VAL A 128 3.19 -26.65 22.67
C VAL A 128 4.10 -25.91 21.69
N ASP A 129 3.68 -24.72 21.21
CA ASP A 129 4.45 -23.88 20.28
C ASP A 129 5.06 -24.65 19.08
N ARG A 130 4.28 -25.58 18.52
CA ARG A 130 4.70 -26.49 17.46
C ARG A 130 4.60 -25.81 16.10
N ILE A 131 5.73 -25.69 15.41
CA ILE A 131 5.80 -25.23 14.02
C ILE A 131 5.64 -26.43 13.08
N VAL A 132 4.63 -26.39 12.23
CA VAL A 132 4.33 -27.42 11.23
C VAL A 132 4.81 -26.92 9.87
N THR A 133 5.80 -27.59 9.29
CA THR A 133 6.34 -27.33 7.94
C THR A 133 5.80 -28.35 6.94
N SER A 134 5.96 -28.09 5.64
CA SER A 134 5.67 -29.10 4.61
C SER A 134 6.62 -30.31 4.70
N PRO A 135 6.21 -31.49 4.19
CA PRO A 135 7.11 -32.62 4.01
C PRO A 135 8.31 -32.29 3.13
N ALA A 136 8.10 -31.53 2.04
CA ALA A 136 9.17 -31.03 1.19
C ALA A 136 10.26 -30.26 1.96
N TRP A 137 9.88 -29.45 2.96
CA TRP A 137 10.85 -28.72 3.80
C TRP A 137 11.77 -29.66 4.58
N GLN A 138 11.26 -30.81 5.06
CA GLN A 138 12.07 -31.83 5.73
C GLN A 138 12.98 -32.57 4.74
N CYS A 139 12.47 -32.88 3.53
CA CYS A 139 13.31 -33.43 2.46
C CYS A 139 14.49 -32.50 2.11
N MET A 140 14.29 -31.17 2.16
CA MET A 140 15.37 -30.20 1.96
C MET A 140 16.45 -30.29 3.06
N LYS A 141 16.08 -30.55 4.32
CA LYS A 141 17.03 -30.80 5.42
C LYS A 141 17.92 -31.99 5.12
N ASP A 142 17.29 -33.13 4.82
CA ASP A 142 17.99 -34.39 4.57
C ASP A 142 18.89 -34.31 3.34
N LEU A 143 18.38 -33.70 2.26
CA LEU A 143 19.15 -33.45 1.04
C LEU A 143 20.39 -32.60 1.34
N SER A 144 20.24 -31.55 2.14
CA SER A 144 21.33 -30.62 2.44
C SER A 144 22.48 -31.32 3.16
N ALA A 145 22.17 -32.27 4.05
CA ALA A 145 23.16 -33.13 4.68
C ALA A 145 23.84 -34.04 3.66
N GLN A 146 23.06 -34.85 2.92
CA GLN A 146 23.57 -35.82 1.93
C GLN A 146 24.52 -35.17 0.92
N GLU A 147 24.11 -34.02 0.38
CA GLU A 147 24.83 -33.30 -0.67
C GLU A 147 26.00 -32.48 -0.11
N GLY A 148 26.14 -32.40 1.22
CA GLY A 148 27.23 -31.70 1.91
C GLY A 148 27.18 -30.19 1.75
N LEU A 149 25.99 -29.59 1.67
CA LEU A 149 25.83 -28.16 1.38
C LEU A 149 26.45 -27.23 2.45
N VAL A 150 26.72 -27.77 3.65
CA VAL A 150 27.58 -27.14 4.67
C VAL A 150 28.91 -27.89 4.79
N ALA A 151 28.87 -29.22 4.87
CA ALA A 151 30.03 -30.08 5.13
C ALA A 151 31.23 -29.82 4.19
N ILE A 152 30.99 -29.62 2.88
CA ILE A 152 32.05 -29.43 1.87
C ILE A 152 33.05 -28.32 2.28
N GLY A 153 32.54 -27.21 2.84
CA GLY A 153 33.38 -26.08 3.26
C GLY A 153 34.36 -26.42 4.39
N TYR A 154 34.02 -27.43 5.22
CA TYR A 154 34.79 -27.83 6.40
C TYR A 154 35.62 -29.10 6.18
N GLU A 155 35.25 -29.95 5.22
CA GLU A 155 36.03 -31.13 4.80
C GLU A 155 37.36 -30.74 4.14
N ARG A 156 37.38 -29.60 3.44
CA ARG A 156 38.58 -28.99 2.85
C ARG A 156 39.37 -29.91 1.91
N THR A 157 38.70 -30.89 1.27
CA THR A 157 39.33 -31.87 0.36
C THR A 157 40.10 -31.22 -0.79
N TYR A 158 39.69 -30.02 -1.22
CA TYR A 158 40.33 -29.24 -2.30
C TYR A 158 41.02 -27.97 -1.80
N GLY A 159 41.43 -27.93 -0.52
CA GLY A 159 42.04 -26.75 0.09
C GLY A 159 41.12 -25.53 0.01
N GLU A 160 41.67 -24.39 -0.41
CA GLU A 160 40.94 -23.12 -0.55
C GLU A 160 39.74 -23.20 -1.49
N TRP A 161 39.79 -24.08 -2.48
CA TRP A 161 38.73 -24.26 -3.48
C TRP A 161 37.51 -25.03 -2.96
N SER A 162 37.61 -25.65 -1.78
CA SER A 162 36.47 -26.37 -1.18
C SER A 162 35.32 -25.42 -0.89
N ARG A 163 35.63 -24.16 -0.50
CA ARG A 163 34.61 -23.14 -0.26
C ARG A 163 33.94 -22.68 -1.57
N VAL A 164 34.70 -22.57 -2.65
CA VAL A 164 34.15 -22.30 -3.99
C VAL A 164 33.25 -23.44 -4.44
N TYR A 165 33.67 -24.70 -4.29
CA TYR A 165 32.86 -25.87 -4.64
C TYR A 165 31.53 -25.91 -3.85
N GLN A 166 31.58 -25.70 -2.53
CA GLN A 166 30.37 -25.59 -1.70
C GLN A 166 29.42 -24.51 -2.23
N MET A 167 29.95 -23.31 -2.51
CA MET A 167 29.17 -22.18 -2.97
C MET A 167 28.64 -22.37 -4.39
N CYS A 168 29.31 -23.15 -5.25
CA CYS A 168 28.77 -23.58 -6.54
C CYS A 168 27.56 -24.52 -6.36
N LYS A 169 27.58 -25.47 -5.42
CA LYS A 169 26.38 -26.28 -5.12
C LYS A 169 25.24 -25.39 -4.60
N LEU A 170 25.53 -24.48 -3.68
CA LEU A 170 24.52 -23.55 -3.15
C LEU A 170 23.97 -22.59 -4.22
N TYR A 171 24.80 -22.13 -5.15
CA TYR A 171 24.40 -21.33 -6.30
C TYR A 171 23.38 -22.06 -7.18
N LEU A 172 23.60 -23.35 -7.46
CA LEU A 172 22.65 -24.16 -8.23
C LEU A 172 21.38 -24.46 -7.43
N TYR A 173 21.54 -24.76 -6.14
CA TYR A 173 20.46 -25.16 -5.24
C TYR A 173 19.49 -24.02 -4.90
N SER A 174 20.01 -22.83 -4.64
CA SER A 174 19.27 -21.71 -4.05
C SER A 174 17.91 -21.44 -4.70
N PRO A 175 17.79 -21.32 -6.04
CA PRO A 175 16.52 -20.94 -6.66
C PRO A 175 15.46 -22.06 -6.65
N SER A 176 15.87 -23.31 -6.38
CA SER A 176 14.97 -24.47 -6.25
C SER A 176 14.66 -24.82 -4.80
N SER A 177 15.40 -24.26 -3.85
CA SER A 177 15.44 -24.74 -2.46
C SER A 177 14.22 -24.34 -1.61
N GLY A 178 13.26 -23.59 -2.15
CA GLY A 178 12.22 -22.96 -1.34
C GLY A 178 12.81 -22.11 -0.21
N LEU A 179 13.93 -21.42 -0.46
CA LEU A 179 14.68 -20.60 0.52
C LEU A 179 15.26 -21.37 1.73
N TYR A 180 15.40 -22.70 1.62
CA TYR A 180 16.12 -23.50 2.62
C TYR A 180 17.61 -23.12 2.73
N THR A 181 18.15 -22.37 1.76
CA THR A 181 19.49 -21.78 1.87
C THR A 181 19.66 -20.83 3.05
N CYS A 182 18.60 -20.22 3.59
CA CYS A 182 18.71 -19.38 4.78
C CYS A 182 19.11 -20.17 6.05
N PRO A 183 18.43 -21.28 6.41
CA PRO A 183 18.94 -22.21 7.42
C PRO A 183 20.40 -22.63 7.19
N LEU A 184 20.79 -22.94 5.94
CA LEU A 184 22.16 -23.37 5.63
C LEU A 184 23.19 -22.25 5.83
N ALA A 185 22.85 -21.00 5.50
CA ALA A 185 23.70 -19.84 5.72
C ALA A 185 24.00 -19.65 7.20
N MET A 186 22.97 -19.75 8.05
CA MET A 186 23.12 -19.63 9.51
C MET A 186 23.84 -20.85 10.10
N THR A 187 23.63 -22.05 9.55
CA THR A 187 24.33 -23.28 9.95
C THR A 187 25.82 -23.19 9.66
N ASP A 188 26.19 -22.78 8.45
CA ASP A 188 27.58 -22.55 8.04
C ASP A 188 28.21 -21.41 8.87
N GLY A 189 27.50 -20.30 9.06
CA GLY A 189 27.97 -19.20 9.89
C GLY A 189 28.20 -19.59 11.34
N ALA A 190 27.33 -20.43 11.93
CA ALA A 190 27.50 -20.94 13.28
C ALA A 190 28.71 -21.90 13.37
N ALA A 191 28.86 -22.81 12.41
CA ALA A 191 30.02 -23.70 12.33
C ALA A 191 31.34 -22.90 12.24
N LYS A 192 31.38 -21.83 11.43
CA LYS A 192 32.53 -20.92 11.33
C LYS A 192 32.83 -20.25 12.67
N VAL A 193 31.82 -19.72 13.36
CA VAL A 193 32.00 -19.10 14.68
C VAL A 193 32.59 -20.08 15.68
N ILE A 194 32.02 -21.28 15.77
CA ILE A 194 32.49 -22.32 16.71
C ILE A 194 33.95 -22.67 16.41
N GLN A 195 34.28 -22.92 15.15
CA GLN A 195 35.65 -23.23 14.73
C GLN A 195 36.62 -22.09 15.05
N SER A 196 36.24 -20.83 14.81
CA SER A 196 37.09 -19.66 15.05
C SER A 196 37.31 -19.36 16.54
N LEU A 197 36.37 -19.71 17.42
CA LEU A 197 36.51 -19.51 18.86
C LEU A 197 37.35 -20.61 19.53
N GLY A 198 37.45 -21.80 18.92
CA GLY A 198 38.27 -22.90 19.46
C GLY A 198 37.78 -23.46 20.80
N VAL A 199 36.49 -23.26 21.13
CA VAL A 199 35.90 -23.73 22.39
C VAL A 199 35.47 -25.20 22.25
N SER A 200 35.84 -26.06 23.19
CA SER A 200 35.63 -27.51 23.11
C SER A 200 34.33 -28.01 23.75
N TRP A 201 33.65 -27.21 24.57
CA TRP A 201 32.46 -27.64 25.33
C TRP A 201 31.37 -26.56 25.35
N PRO A 202 30.07 -26.89 25.24
CA PRO A 202 29.45 -28.08 24.64
C PRO A 202 29.36 -28.01 23.10
N VAL A 203 30.01 -27.01 22.48
CA VAL A 203 29.85 -26.70 21.05
C VAL A 203 30.59 -27.62 20.08
N ALA A 204 31.47 -28.52 20.55
CA ALA A 204 32.15 -29.48 19.68
C ALA A 204 31.16 -30.46 19.04
N GLU A 205 30.17 -30.93 19.79
CA GLU A 205 29.09 -31.77 19.25
C GLU A 205 28.25 -30.98 18.25
N ALA A 206 27.88 -29.74 18.60
CA ALA A 206 27.14 -28.86 17.69
C ALA A 206 27.89 -28.68 16.37
N PHE A 207 29.20 -28.38 16.40
CA PHE A 207 30.02 -28.29 15.20
C PHE A 207 29.95 -29.57 14.36
N SER A 208 30.16 -30.74 14.98
CA SER A 208 30.10 -32.04 14.29
C SER A 208 28.73 -32.29 13.64
N ARG A 209 27.63 -31.90 14.28
CA ARG A 209 26.27 -32.06 13.76
C ARG A 209 25.93 -31.05 12.67
N LEU A 210 26.35 -29.79 12.81
CA LEU A 210 26.17 -28.73 11.80
C LEU A 210 26.95 -29.03 10.51
N THR A 211 28.05 -29.78 10.59
CA THR A 211 28.86 -30.19 9.42
C THR A 211 28.65 -31.65 9.03
N SER A 212 27.63 -32.33 9.54
CA SER A 212 27.35 -33.73 9.24
C SER A 212 26.81 -33.90 7.81
N ARG A 213 27.20 -34.99 7.14
CA ARG A 213 26.55 -35.46 5.91
C ARG A 213 25.41 -36.46 6.15
N ASP A 214 25.29 -36.96 7.37
CA ASP A 214 24.24 -37.90 7.74
C ASP A 214 22.97 -37.13 8.14
N PRO A 215 21.84 -37.30 7.41
CA PRO A 215 20.57 -36.65 7.72
C PRO A 215 20.10 -36.85 9.16
N GLU A 216 20.30 -38.04 9.73
CA GLU A 216 19.82 -38.35 11.09
C GLU A 216 20.58 -37.56 12.17
N HIS A 217 21.80 -37.13 11.86
CA HIS A 217 22.68 -36.39 12.76
C HIS A 217 22.84 -34.91 12.38
N PHE A 218 22.30 -34.49 11.24
CA PHE A 218 22.49 -33.14 10.73
C PHE A 218 21.62 -32.12 11.47
N TRP A 219 22.29 -31.11 12.04
CA TRP A 219 21.62 -29.98 12.69
C TRP A 219 21.65 -28.74 11.82
N THR A 220 20.63 -27.90 11.99
CA THR A 220 20.65 -26.52 11.50
C THR A 220 20.72 -25.52 12.67
N SER A 221 21.19 -24.30 12.37
CA SER A 221 21.28 -23.21 13.34
C SER A 221 20.41 -22.02 12.96
N GLY A 222 19.82 -21.37 13.97
CA GLY A 222 19.27 -20.02 13.89
C GLY A 222 20.30 -18.92 14.23
N GLN A 223 19.93 -17.67 13.94
CA GLN A 223 20.69 -16.45 14.26
C GLN A 223 19.73 -15.38 14.85
N TRP A 224 19.65 -15.29 16.18
CA TRP A 224 18.63 -14.45 16.84
C TRP A 224 19.21 -13.14 17.35
N MET A 225 19.44 -12.19 16.44
CA MET A 225 20.05 -10.89 16.74
C MET A 225 19.03 -9.77 16.87
N THR A 226 18.04 -9.73 15.98
CA THR A 226 17.15 -8.58 15.82
C THR A 226 16.08 -8.53 16.90
N GLU A 227 15.95 -7.38 17.56
CA GLU A 227 14.92 -7.08 18.55
C GLU A 227 14.08 -5.87 18.11
N ARG A 228 13.03 -5.54 18.87
CA ARG A 228 12.06 -4.51 18.48
C ARG A 228 12.67 -3.12 18.29
N ARG A 229 13.69 -2.78 19.09
CA ARG A 229 14.36 -1.46 19.02
C ARG A 229 15.31 -1.35 17.83
N GLY A 230 15.84 -2.46 17.33
CA GLY A 230 16.78 -2.41 16.21
C GLY A 230 17.35 -3.76 15.81
N GLY A 231 17.57 -3.91 14.49
CA GLY A 231 18.39 -4.98 13.90
C GLY A 231 19.75 -4.48 13.43
N SER A 232 19.80 -3.31 12.78
CA SER A 232 21.06 -2.69 12.33
C SER A 232 21.94 -2.22 13.50
N ASP A 233 21.31 -1.70 14.55
CA ASP A 233 21.98 -1.29 15.80
C ASP A 233 21.65 -2.29 16.91
N VAL A 234 22.31 -3.44 16.89
CA VAL A 234 22.18 -4.45 17.97
C VAL A 234 22.71 -3.91 19.31
N GLY A 235 23.65 -2.97 19.27
CA GLY A 235 24.31 -2.38 20.43
C GLY A 235 23.33 -1.68 21.35
N ASN A 236 22.45 -0.83 20.80
CA ASN A 236 21.38 -0.18 21.55
C ASN A 236 20.03 -0.90 21.45
N GLY A 237 19.87 -1.78 20.45
CA GLY A 237 18.62 -2.47 20.17
C GLY A 237 18.32 -3.68 21.05
N THR A 238 19.35 -4.35 21.58
CA THR A 238 19.20 -5.59 22.37
C THR A 238 18.79 -5.31 23.80
N GLU A 239 17.63 -5.83 24.21
CA GLU A 239 17.05 -5.80 25.56
C GLU A 239 17.11 -7.17 26.26
N THR A 240 17.44 -8.26 25.53
CA THR A 240 17.58 -9.59 26.14
C THR A 240 18.69 -9.63 27.19
N VAL A 241 18.38 -10.18 28.35
CA VAL A 241 19.30 -10.35 29.49
C VAL A 241 19.67 -11.82 29.69
N ALA A 242 20.84 -12.05 30.29
CA ALA A 242 21.39 -13.37 30.59
C ALA A 242 21.75 -13.44 32.08
N LEU A 243 21.03 -14.28 32.82
CA LEU A 243 21.24 -14.52 34.25
C LEU A 243 22.12 -15.74 34.47
N LEU A 244 23.28 -15.57 35.12
CA LEU A 244 24.19 -16.66 35.47
C LEU A 244 23.54 -17.63 36.47
N GLN A 245 23.68 -18.92 36.22
CA GLN A 245 23.21 -20.01 37.07
C GLN A 245 24.36 -20.62 37.89
N SER A 246 24.03 -21.38 38.94
CA SER A 246 25.02 -22.00 39.83
C SER A 246 25.91 -23.06 39.15
N ASP A 247 25.45 -23.62 38.02
CA ASP A 247 26.17 -24.62 37.22
C ASP A 247 27.06 -23.97 36.12
N GLY A 248 27.13 -22.64 36.08
CA GLY A 248 27.89 -21.89 35.07
C GLY A 248 27.15 -21.66 33.75
N THR A 249 25.92 -22.16 33.60
CA THR A 249 25.04 -21.84 32.46
C THR A 249 24.31 -20.51 32.66
N TYR A 250 23.59 -20.04 31.65
CA TYR A 250 22.79 -18.82 31.72
C TYR A 250 21.33 -19.09 31.39
N ARG A 251 20.43 -18.31 31.98
CA ARG A 251 19.02 -18.23 31.60
C ARG A 251 18.78 -16.94 30.84
N LEU A 252 18.34 -17.04 29.59
CA LEU A 252 18.04 -15.89 28.75
C LEU A 252 16.58 -15.48 28.88
N SER A 253 16.35 -14.19 29.12
CA SER A 253 15.02 -13.60 29.16
C SER A 253 14.97 -12.36 28.29
N GLY A 254 14.04 -12.30 27.34
CA GLY A 254 14.00 -11.23 26.35
C GLY A 254 13.07 -11.50 25.19
N PHE A 255 13.08 -10.63 24.16
CA PHE A 255 12.17 -10.76 23.03
C PHE A 255 12.90 -10.65 21.71
N LYS A 256 12.96 -11.74 20.96
CA LYS A 256 13.57 -11.79 19.62
C LYS A 256 12.50 -11.49 18.57
N TRP A 257 12.71 -10.39 17.86
CA TRP A 257 11.70 -9.81 16.96
C TRP A 257 11.68 -10.47 15.59
N PHE A 258 12.83 -10.88 15.06
CA PHE A 258 12.93 -11.68 13.84
C PHE A 258 13.86 -12.85 14.09
N THR A 259 13.31 -14.05 14.03
CA THR A 259 14.04 -15.31 14.17
C THR A 259 13.70 -16.19 12.97
N SER A 260 14.66 -16.37 12.07
CA SER A 260 14.52 -17.23 10.90
C SER A 260 14.93 -18.66 11.24
N ALA A 261 14.39 -19.64 10.50
CA ALA A 261 14.60 -21.07 10.75
C ALA A 261 14.29 -21.44 12.21
N THR A 262 13.10 -21.08 12.68
CA THR A 262 12.66 -21.33 14.07
C THR A 262 12.41 -22.80 14.38
N ASP A 263 12.47 -23.63 13.36
CA ASP A 263 12.52 -25.09 13.41
C ASP A 263 13.94 -25.65 13.60
N ALA A 264 14.98 -24.82 13.59
CA ALA A 264 16.38 -25.23 13.77
C ALA A 264 16.64 -25.90 15.12
N ASP A 265 17.68 -26.73 15.17
CA ASP A 265 18.06 -27.52 16.33
C ASP A 265 18.76 -26.66 17.41
N MET A 266 19.54 -25.67 16.99
CA MET A 266 20.24 -24.73 17.86
C MET A 266 20.16 -23.28 17.35
N THR A 267 20.61 -22.32 18.16
CA THR A 267 20.76 -20.93 17.75
C THR A 267 21.98 -20.28 18.39
N LEU A 268 22.56 -19.31 17.68
CA LEU A 268 23.40 -18.29 18.28
C LEU A 268 22.60 -17.01 18.52
N THR A 269 22.79 -16.36 19.67
CA THR A 269 22.08 -15.13 20.04
C THR A 269 22.96 -14.17 20.84
N LEU A 270 22.53 -12.91 20.94
CA LEU A 270 23.13 -11.89 21.80
C LEU A 270 22.24 -11.62 23.00
N ALA A 271 22.86 -11.45 24.17
CA ALA A 271 22.20 -11.01 25.39
C ALA A 271 23.19 -10.21 26.27
N ARG A 272 22.64 -9.45 27.21
CA ARG A 272 23.41 -8.70 28.22
C ARG A 272 23.54 -9.51 29.49
N VAL A 273 24.76 -9.75 29.94
CA VAL A 273 25.00 -10.38 31.24
C VAL A 273 24.52 -9.44 32.34
N THR A 274 23.74 -9.96 33.28
CA THR A 274 23.34 -9.24 34.50
C THR A 274 24.40 -9.41 35.58
N ASP A 275 24.79 -8.33 36.25
CA ASP A 275 25.67 -8.40 37.42
C ASP A 275 24.91 -8.85 38.69
N GLY A 276 25.62 -8.93 39.82
CA GLY A 276 25.06 -9.36 41.12
C GLY A 276 23.97 -8.44 41.68
N ASP A 277 23.90 -7.19 41.21
CA ASP A 277 22.88 -6.20 41.57
C ASP A 277 21.73 -6.14 40.54
N GLY A 278 21.76 -7.03 39.54
CA GLY A 278 20.76 -7.12 38.47
C GLY A 278 20.88 -6.03 37.38
N GLN A 279 22.00 -5.30 37.33
CA GLN A 279 22.25 -4.27 36.33
C GLN A 279 22.89 -4.85 35.07
N THR A 280 22.78 -4.11 33.96
CA THR A 280 23.37 -4.50 32.67
C THR A 280 24.20 -3.36 32.08
N THR A 281 25.25 -3.71 31.35
CA THR A 281 26.05 -2.72 30.61
C THR A 281 25.34 -2.35 29.31
N SER A 282 25.21 -1.05 29.04
CA SER A 282 24.59 -0.52 27.82
C SER A 282 25.51 -0.57 26.59
N GLY A 283 24.93 -0.47 25.39
CA GLY A 283 25.67 -0.45 24.13
C GLY A 283 26.32 -1.80 23.76
N SER A 284 27.14 -1.79 22.71
CA SER A 284 27.78 -3.01 22.18
C SER A 284 28.75 -3.69 23.15
N ARG A 285 29.32 -2.92 24.10
CA ARG A 285 30.26 -3.44 25.11
C ARG A 285 29.59 -4.28 26.19
N GLY A 286 28.27 -4.22 26.33
CA GLY A 286 27.53 -5.07 27.26
C GLY A 286 26.96 -6.35 26.65
N LEU A 287 27.26 -6.63 25.37
CA LEU A 287 26.69 -7.78 24.67
C LEU A 287 27.66 -8.94 24.61
N SER A 288 27.17 -10.12 24.97
CA SER A 288 27.86 -11.40 24.83
C SER A 288 27.09 -12.31 23.89
N MET A 289 27.84 -13.21 23.25
CA MET A 289 27.28 -14.24 22.39
C MET A 289 26.97 -15.49 23.19
N PHE A 290 25.82 -16.09 22.91
CA PHE A 290 25.34 -17.29 23.55
C PHE A 290 24.96 -18.35 22.52
N TYR A 291 25.26 -19.60 22.86
CA TYR A 291 24.73 -20.80 22.25
C TYR A 291 23.52 -21.28 23.05
N ALA A 292 22.44 -21.65 22.37
CA ALA A 292 21.30 -22.31 22.98
C ALA A 292 20.77 -23.42 22.07
N ALA A 293 20.45 -24.58 22.67
CA ALA A 293 19.63 -25.59 22.01
C ALA A 293 18.17 -25.10 22.01
N VAL A 294 17.48 -25.26 20.88
CA VAL A 294 16.09 -24.79 20.74
C VAL A 294 15.10 -25.80 21.35
N ARG A 295 15.48 -27.08 21.35
CA ARG A 295 14.67 -28.20 21.83
C ARG A 295 15.42 -29.00 22.89
N ASP A 296 14.68 -29.58 23.83
CA ASP A 296 15.20 -30.52 24.82
C ASP A 296 15.38 -31.93 24.23
N GLU A 297 15.86 -32.88 25.06
CA GLU A 297 16.06 -34.29 24.67
C GLU A 297 14.77 -34.99 24.24
N LYS A 298 13.60 -34.47 24.62
CA LYS A 298 12.27 -34.97 24.23
C LYS A 298 11.75 -34.28 22.96
N GLY A 299 12.51 -33.36 22.37
CA GLY A 299 12.15 -32.60 21.17
C GLY A 299 11.23 -31.40 21.42
N MET A 300 10.97 -31.07 22.68
CA MET A 300 10.08 -29.96 23.08
C MET A 300 10.85 -28.66 23.20
N VAL A 301 10.22 -27.53 22.86
CA VAL A 301 10.84 -26.21 23.04
C VAL A 301 10.99 -25.89 24.53
N GLN A 302 12.13 -25.31 24.93
CA GLN A 302 12.43 -25.00 26.34
C GLN A 302 12.73 -23.52 26.55
N GLY A 303 11.98 -22.86 27.43
CA GLY A 303 12.17 -21.43 27.72
C GLY A 303 11.95 -20.50 26.53
N ILE A 304 11.24 -20.99 25.51
CA ILE A 304 10.91 -20.27 24.28
C ILE A 304 9.40 -20.35 24.10
N GLU A 305 8.81 -19.18 23.91
CA GLU A 305 7.41 -19.01 23.58
C GLU A 305 7.28 -18.41 22.18
N VAL A 306 6.74 -19.17 21.24
CA VAL A 306 6.53 -18.70 19.86
C VAL A 306 5.27 -17.84 19.82
N GLN A 307 5.43 -16.53 19.69
CA GLN A 307 4.30 -15.59 19.77
C GLN A 307 3.47 -15.59 18.49
N ARG A 308 4.15 -15.59 17.34
CA ARG A 308 3.54 -15.71 16.01
C ARG A 308 4.59 -15.95 14.94
N LEU A 309 4.17 -16.53 13.82
CA LEU A 309 4.92 -16.47 12.58
C LEU A 309 4.74 -15.11 11.90
N LYS A 310 5.76 -14.67 11.16
CA LYS A 310 5.71 -13.47 10.32
C LYS A 310 4.92 -13.78 9.06
N ASP A 311 3.96 -12.92 8.73
CA ASP A 311 3.40 -12.82 7.39
C ASP A 311 4.33 -11.92 6.54
N LYS A 312 4.83 -12.46 5.44
CA LYS A 312 5.99 -11.92 4.69
C LYS A 312 5.68 -11.82 3.20
N LEU A 313 6.23 -10.79 2.55
CA LEU A 313 6.18 -10.60 1.08
C LEU A 313 6.69 -11.85 0.33
N GLY A 314 7.93 -12.25 0.64
CA GLY A 314 8.56 -13.46 0.12
C GLY A 314 9.12 -14.29 1.27
N THR A 315 9.90 -15.32 0.96
CA THR A 315 10.42 -16.32 1.88
C THR A 315 9.32 -17.05 2.66
N ARG A 316 8.12 -17.17 2.07
CA ARG A 316 6.92 -17.70 2.75
C ARG A 316 7.11 -19.15 3.18
N GLN A 317 7.96 -19.89 2.48
CA GLN A 317 8.39 -21.25 2.78
C GLN A 317 9.03 -21.39 4.17
N MET A 318 9.79 -20.37 4.60
CA MET A 318 10.63 -20.46 5.79
C MET A 318 9.89 -20.00 7.05
N PRO A 319 9.92 -20.76 8.16
CA PRO A 319 9.32 -20.35 9.42
C PRO A 319 10.15 -19.24 10.08
N THR A 320 9.63 -18.03 10.03
CA THR A 320 10.18 -16.86 10.73
C THR A 320 9.24 -16.45 11.85
N ALA A 321 9.71 -16.38 13.09
CA ALA A 321 8.84 -16.09 14.24
C ALA A 321 9.29 -14.89 15.08
N GLU A 322 8.38 -14.45 15.92
CA GLU A 322 8.63 -13.65 17.12
C GLU A 322 8.74 -14.60 18.32
N LEU A 323 9.84 -14.56 19.05
CA LEU A 323 10.08 -15.41 20.22
C LEU A 323 10.15 -14.56 21.49
N LEU A 324 9.38 -14.94 22.49
CA LEU A 324 9.64 -14.54 23.87
C LEU A 324 10.55 -15.61 24.48
N LEU A 325 11.69 -15.18 25.01
CA LEU A 325 12.60 -16.02 25.76
C LEU A 325 12.24 -15.84 27.24
N ASP A 326 11.86 -16.93 27.89
CA ASP A 326 11.54 -16.96 29.32
C ASP A 326 12.34 -18.08 29.98
N GLY A 327 13.57 -17.76 30.37
CA GLY A 327 14.47 -18.72 31.00
C GLY A 327 15.04 -19.76 30.03
N LEU A 328 15.29 -19.39 28.77
CA LEU A 328 15.99 -20.25 27.79
C LEU A 328 17.39 -20.60 28.32
N PRO A 329 17.72 -21.88 28.57
CA PRO A 329 19.07 -22.25 28.98
C PRO A 329 20.07 -22.04 27.84
N ALA A 330 21.20 -21.43 28.17
CA ALA A 330 22.22 -21.05 27.20
C ALA A 330 23.64 -21.10 27.79
N HIS A 331 24.62 -21.26 26.90
CA HIS A 331 26.05 -21.21 27.23
C HIS A 331 26.69 -19.99 26.59
N ARG A 332 27.44 -19.21 27.37
CA ARG A 332 28.18 -18.05 26.86
C ARG A 332 29.35 -18.55 26.00
N LEU A 333 29.45 -18.07 24.76
CA LEU A 333 30.52 -18.43 23.81
C LEU A 333 31.63 -17.37 23.72
N SER A 334 31.26 -16.10 23.70
CA SER A 334 32.26 -15.02 23.65
C SER A 334 32.69 -14.63 25.05
N GLU A 335 33.86 -13.99 25.19
CA GLU A 335 34.15 -13.15 26.35
C GLU A 335 33.01 -12.16 26.64
N GLU A 336 32.90 -11.73 27.89
CA GLU A 336 31.90 -10.75 28.28
C GLU A 336 32.09 -9.45 27.49
N GLY A 337 31.01 -8.92 26.91
CA GLY A 337 31.07 -7.70 26.11
C GLY A 337 31.70 -7.82 24.71
N ARG A 338 32.10 -9.03 24.29
CA ARG A 338 32.72 -9.30 22.98
C ARG A 338 31.78 -9.95 21.97
N GLY A 339 30.49 -10.05 22.27
CA GLY A 339 29.51 -10.74 21.41
C GLY A 339 29.42 -10.18 19.99
N VAL A 340 29.43 -8.85 19.82
CA VAL A 340 29.37 -8.20 18.50
C VAL A 340 30.65 -8.46 17.67
N ALA A 341 31.80 -8.63 18.32
CA ALA A 341 33.04 -8.97 17.61
C ALA A 341 33.01 -10.43 17.12
N CYS A 342 32.50 -11.36 17.95
CA CYS A 342 32.41 -12.77 17.60
C CYS A 342 31.38 -13.05 16.48
N ILE A 343 30.24 -12.35 16.48
CA ILE A 343 29.21 -12.52 15.43
C ILE A 343 29.66 -12.04 14.06
N ALA A 344 30.70 -11.19 13.98
CA ALA A 344 31.22 -10.71 12.70
C ALA A 344 31.63 -11.86 11.76
N ASN A 345 32.16 -12.96 12.30
CA ASN A 345 32.50 -14.15 11.50
C ASN A 345 31.27 -14.81 10.88
N MET A 346 30.17 -14.90 11.64
CA MET A 346 28.88 -15.38 11.13
C MET A 346 28.36 -14.46 10.02
N LEU A 347 28.39 -13.14 10.26
CA LEU A 347 27.95 -12.14 9.28
C LEU A 347 28.74 -12.22 7.97
N THR A 348 30.06 -12.48 8.02
CA THR A 348 30.85 -12.67 6.80
C THR A 348 30.30 -13.83 5.96
N VAL A 349 30.09 -14.99 6.58
CA VAL A 349 29.57 -16.19 5.88
C VAL A 349 28.15 -15.96 5.38
N THR A 350 27.24 -15.44 6.21
CA THR A 350 25.84 -15.21 5.81
C THR A 350 25.69 -14.17 4.72
N ARG A 351 26.53 -13.12 4.71
CA ARG A 351 26.58 -12.13 3.61
C ARG A 351 27.08 -12.74 2.30
N ILE A 352 28.00 -13.70 2.35
CA ILE A 352 28.45 -14.45 1.16
C ILE A 352 27.31 -15.34 0.64
N HIS A 353 26.67 -16.13 1.50
CA HIS A 353 25.49 -16.94 1.14
C HIS A 353 24.36 -16.10 0.52
N ASN A 354 24.09 -14.92 1.08
CA ASN A 354 23.14 -13.97 0.51
C ASN A 354 23.53 -13.57 -0.91
N SER A 355 24.80 -13.23 -1.13
CA SER A 355 25.30 -12.81 -2.44
C SER A 355 25.21 -13.96 -3.46
N VAL A 356 25.54 -15.18 -3.04
CA VAL A 356 25.34 -16.40 -3.85
C VAL A 356 23.86 -16.56 -4.23
N SER A 357 22.95 -16.41 -3.28
CA SER A 357 21.50 -16.50 -3.52
C SER A 357 20.99 -15.42 -4.48
N ALA A 358 21.55 -14.20 -4.39
CA ALA A 358 21.23 -13.10 -5.29
C ALA A 358 21.61 -13.42 -6.74
N VAL A 359 22.85 -13.87 -6.97
CA VAL A 359 23.31 -14.23 -8.31
C VAL A 359 22.59 -15.46 -8.84
N ALA A 360 22.31 -16.44 -7.98
CA ALA A 360 21.54 -17.63 -8.34
C ALA A 360 20.13 -17.28 -8.85
N GLY A 361 19.44 -16.35 -8.18
CA GLY A 361 18.13 -15.85 -8.61
C GLY A 361 18.20 -15.15 -9.98
N MET A 362 19.21 -14.29 -10.19
CA MET A 362 19.46 -13.64 -11.48
C MET A 362 19.71 -14.66 -12.59
N ARG A 363 20.52 -15.69 -12.33
CA ARG A 363 20.76 -16.76 -13.30
C ARG A 363 19.49 -17.56 -13.60
N ARG A 364 18.69 -17.90 -12.58
CA ARG A 364 17.46 -18.69 -12.77
C ARG A 364 16.46 -17.97 -13.68
N VAL A 365 16.21 -16.69 -13.45
CA VAL A 365 15.21 -15.95 -14.25
C VAL A 365 15.69 -15.84 -15.70
N LEU A 366 17.00 -15.64 -15.92
CA LEU A 366 17.61 -15.64 -17.24
C LEU A 366 17.48 -16.98 -17.95
N GLN A 367 17.71 -18.11 -17.26
CA GLN A 367 17.56 -19.44 -17.84
C GLN A 367 16.12 -19.68 -18.33
N LEU A 368 15.13 -19.33 -17.51
CA LEU A 368 13.73 -19.48 -17.86
C LEU A 368 13.31 -18.52 -18.99
N ALA A 369 13.73 -17.25 -18.92
CA ALA A 369 13.41 -16.25 -19.94
C ALA A 369 14.03 -16.59 -21.30
N ARG A 370 15.27 -17.11 -21.31
CA ARG A 370 15.94 -17.58 -22.53
C ARG A 370 15.21 -18.76 -23.16
N ASP A 371 14.80 -19.75 -22.36
CA ASP A 371 14.04 -20.90 -22.87
C ASP A 371 12.67 -20.45 -23.41
N TYR A 372 11.96 -19.58 -22.67
CA TYR A 372 10.68 -19.01 -23.10
C TYR A 372 10.79 -18.21 -24.39
N ALA A 373 11.90 -17.47 -24.58
CA ALA A 373 12.12 -16.68 -25.77
C ALA A 373 12.26 -17.53 -27.04
N THR A 374 12.55 -18.82 -26.91
CA THR A 374 12.58 -19.79 -28.02
C THR A 374 11.21 -20.41 -28.34
N ARG A 375 10.20 -20.15 -27.51
CA ARG A 375 8.86 -20.77 -27.59
C ARG A 375 7.75 -19.75 -27.83
N ARG A 376 7.91 -18.53 -27.30
CA ARG A 376 6.91 -17.46 -27.43
C ARG A 376 7.08 -16.74 -28.75
N SER A 377 6.00 -16.68 -29.54
CA SER A 377 5.91 -15.87 -30.75
C SER A 377 5.16 -14.56 -30.50
N ALA A 378 5.68 -13.47 -31.01
CA ALA A 378 5.04 -12.16 -31.06
C ALA A 378 5.39 -11.47 -32.38
N PHE A 379 4.41 -10.83 -33.02
CA PHE A 379 4.59 -10.15 -34.32
C PHE A 379 5.24 -11.06 -35.39
N GLY A 380 4.85 -12.34 -35.43
CA GLY A 380 5.28 -13.30 -36.44
C GLY A 380 6.68 -13.89 -36.26
N LYS A 381 7.39 -13.61 -35.16
CA LYS A 381 8.72 -14.16 -34.85
C LYS A 381 8.81 -14.61 -33.39
N LEU A 382 9.75 -15.51 -33.10
CA LEU A 382 10.07 -15.86 -31.71
C LEU A 382 10.70 -14.66 -31.00
N LEU A 383 10.52 -14.54 -29.68
CA LEU A 383 11.12 -13.44 -28.91
C LEU A 383 12.65 -13.38 -29.04
N ARG A 384 13.33 -14.54 -29.16
CA ARG A 384 14.79 -14.58 -29.40
C ARG A 384 15.23 -13.92 -30.70
N ASP A 385 14.32 -13.78 -31.68
CA ASP A 385 14.61 -13.21 -32.99
C ASP A 385 14.29 -11.70 -33.04
N HIS A 386 13.80 -11.12 -31.92
CA HIS A 386 13.58 -9.69 -31.77
C HIS A 386 14.83 -9.01 -31.17
N PRO A 387 15.51 -8.11 -31.90
CA PRO A 387 16.78 -7.52 -31.44
C PRO A 387 16.68 -6.78 -30.11
N LEU A 388 15.57 -6.07 -29.85
CA LEU A 388 15.36 -5.36 -28.59
C LEU A 388 15.27 -6.33 -27.41
N HIS A 389 14.53 -7.44 -27.55
CA HIS A 389 14.43 -8.46 -26.50
C HIS A 389 15.79 -9.09 -26.20
N MET A 390 16.57 -9.39 -27.25
CA MET A 390 17.93 -9.90 -27.07
C MET A 390 18.88 -8.88 -26.44
N GLN A 391 18.71 -7.58 -26.72
CA GLN A 391 19.47 -6.52 -26.05
C GLN A 391 19.16 -6.47 -24.55
N THR A 392 17.89 -6.61 -24.15
CA THR A 392 17.46 -6.69 -22.74
C THR A 392 18.06 -7.92 -22.05
N LEU A 393 17.91 -9.11 -22.63
CA LEU A 393 18.48 -10.34 -22.06
C LEU A 393 20.01 -10.28 -21.97
N ALA A 394 20.69 -9.66 -22.94
CA ALA A 394 22.13 -9.48 -22.92
C ALA A 394 22.60 -8.55 -21.79
N ARG A 395 21.85 -7.47 -21.49
CA ARG A 395 22.15 -6.59 -20.34
C ARG A 395 22.03 -7.35 -19.02
N MET A 396 20.93 -8.08 -18.83
CA MET A 396 20.74 -8.92 -17.64
C MET A 396 21.84 -9.99 -17.51
N GLU A 397 22.24 -10.63 -18.61
CA GLU A 397 23.34 -11.60 -18.64
C GLU A 397 24.65 -10.96 -18.18
N VAL A 398 25.01 -9.79 -18.71
CA VAL A 398 26.24 -9.05 -18.35
C VAL A 398 26.27 -8.70 -16.86
N GLU A 399 25.16 -8.21 -16.30
CA GLU A 399 25.01 -7.96 -14.86
C GLU A 399 25.24 -9.22 -14.02
N THR A 400 24.64 -10.33 -14.46
CA THR A 400 24.72 -11.63 -13.77
C THR A 400 26.15 -12.20 -13.82
N ARG A 401 26.84 -12.07 -14.95
CA ARG A 401 28.23 -12.56 -15.12
C ARG A 401 29.21 -11.82 -14.22
N GLY A 402 29.15 -10.49 -14.20
CA GLY A 402 30.01 -9.70 -13.31
C GLY A 402 29.74 -10.04 -11.84
N ALA A 403 28.47 -10.21 -11.46
CA ALA A 403 28.09 -10.52 -10.10
C ALA A 403 28.56 -11.91 -9.66
N PHE A 404 28.45 -12.90 -10.56
CA PHE A 404 28.97 -14.24 -10.36
C PHE A 404 30.48 -14.23 -10.08
N LEU A 405 31.27 -13.55 -10.90
CA LEU A 405 32.73 -13.50 -10.72
C LEU A 405 33.11 -12.81 -9.41
N LEU A 406 32.45 -11.70 -9.05
CA LEU A 406 32.67 -11.02 -7.78
C LEU A 406 32.40 -11.94 -6.59
N VAL A 407 31.27 -12.67 -6.61
CA VAL A 407 30.91 -13.59 -5.53
C VAL A 407 31.89 -14.75 -5.43
N MET A 408 32.28 -15.35 -6.56
CA MET A 408 33.23 -16.47 -6.55
C MET A 408 34.62 -16.03 -6.07
N GLU A 409 35.06 -14.81 -6.38
CA GLU A 409 36.30 -14.27 -5.84
C GLU A 409 36.22 -14.09 -4.32
N VAL A 410 35.12 -13.56 -3.79
CA VAL A 410 34.93 -13.48 -2.32
C VAL A 410 34.92 -14.87 -1.69
N CYS A 411 34.31 -15.88 -2.34
CA CYS A 411 34.31 -17.27 -1.88
C CYS A 411 35.73 -17.87 -1.85
N ARG A 412 36.56 -17.56 -2.86
CA ARG A 412 37.97 -17.97 -2.92
C ARG A 412 38.76 -17.32 -1.78
N LEU A 413 38.59 -16.01 -1.56
CA LEU A 413 39.30 -15.27 -0.51
C LEU A 413 39.03 -15.82 0.90
N ILE A 414 37.76 -16.11 1.23
CA ILE A 414 37.44 -16.74 2.53
C ILE A 414 37.97 -18.18 2.61
N GLY A 415 37.98 -18.94 1.51
CA GLY A 415 38.61 -20.28 1.47
C GLY A 415 40.12 -20.23 1.74
N ARG A 416 40.81 -19.20 1.25
CA ARG A 416 42.23 -18.95 1.55
C ARG A 416 42.46 -18.56 3.01
N GLU A 417 41.59 -17.71 3.57
CA GLU A 417 41.65 -17.35 4.99
C GLU A 417 41.49 -18.60 5.87
N GLU A 418 40.50 -19.44 5.57
CA GLU A 418 40.16 -20.64 6.34
C GLU A 418 41.20 -21.74 6.30
N THR A 419 41.99 -21.77 5.23
CA THR A 419 43.10 -22.73 5.08
C THR A 419 44.45 -22.15 5.50
N GLY A 420 44.49 -20.89 5.96
CA GLY A 420 45.72 -20.23 6.42
C GLY A 420 46.65 -19.77 5.30
N HIS A 421 46.19 -19.73 4.05
CA HIS A 421 46.99 -19.34 2.87
C HIS A 421 46.74 -17.90 2.40
N ALA A 422 45.80 -17.16 3.02
CA ALA A 422 45.53 -15.78 2.65
C ALA A 422 46.68 -14.84 3.06
N SER A 423 47.16 -14.04 2.12
CA SER A 423 48.06 -12.92 2.42
C SER A 423 47.34 -11.82 3.18
N GLN A 424 48.08 -10.90 3.83
CA GLN A 424 47.47 -9.73 4.50
C GLN A 424 46.66 -8.86 3.52
N LEU A 425 47.13 -8.75 2.27
CA LEU A 425 46.40 -8.06 1.21
C LEU A 425 45.05 -8.74 0.94
N GLU A 426 45.01 -10.06 0.84
CA GLU A 426 43.78 -10.83 0.61
C GLU A 426 42.81 -10.77 1.79
N ILE A 427 43.30 -10.76 3.04
CA ILE A 427 42.46 -10.58 4.24
C ILE A 427 41.79 -9.20 4.23
N HIS A 428 42.55 -8.15 3.90
CA HIS A 428 42.01 -6.81 3.76
C HIS A 428 40.98 -6.71 2.62
N LEU A 429 41.25 -7.38 1.51
CA LEU A 429 40.36 -7.42 0.36
C LEU A 429 39.05 -8.16 0.69
N LEU A 430 39.12 -9.32 1.36
CA LEU A 430 37.94 -10.07 1.83
C LEU A 430 37.05 -9.20 2.71
N ARG A 431 37.64 -8.47 3.66
CA ARG A 431 36.93 -7.58 4.58
C ARG A 431 36.19 -6.46 3.85
N LEU A 432 36.78 -5.91 2.79
CA LEU A 432 36.17 -4.84 1.98
C LEU A 432 35.11 -5.37 1.04
N LEU A 433 35.42 -6.45 0.30
CA LEU A 433 34.56 -6.95 -0.77
C LEU A 433 33.33 -7.66 -0.25
N THR A 434 33.35 -8.25 0.95
CA THR A 434 32.18 -8.94 1.51
C THR A 434 30.94 -8.03 1.61
N PRO A 435 30.99 -6.85 2.28
CA PRO A 435 29.85 -5.93 2.31
C PRO A 435 29.53 -5.35 0.92
N VAL A 436 30.53 -5.08 0.08
CA VAL A 436 30.35 -4.57 -1.30
C VAL A 436 29.59 -5.56 -2.18
N ALA A 437 29.98 -6.83 -2.17
CA ALA A 437 29.32 -7.89 -2.91
C ALA A 437 27.87 -8.06 -2.45
N LYS A 438 27.63 -8.12 -1.14
CA LYS A 438 26.28 -8.27 -0.58
C LYS A 438 25.38 -7.12 -0.97
N LEU A 439 25.81 -5.87 -0.76
CA LEU A 439 24.97 -4.70 -1.02
C LEU A 439 24.67 -4.50 -2.51
N TYR A 440 25.64 -4.81 -3.38
CA TYR A 440 25.51 -4.58 -4.81
C TYR A 440 24.67 -5.68 -5.47
N THR A 441 25.02 -6.95 -5.24
CA THR A 441 24.28 -8.09 -5.80
C THR A 441 22.84 -8.15 -5.30
N GLY A 442 22.58 -7.82 -4.02
CA GLY A 442 21.22 -7.74 -3.49
C GLY A 442 20.36 -6.67 -4.18
N LYS A 443 20.96 -5.58 -4.67
CA LYS A 443 20.24 -4.55 -5.45
C LYS A 443 20.10 -4.92 -6.93
N GLN A 444 21.12 -5.56 -7.52
CA GLN A 444 21.04 -6.10 -8.88
C GLN A 444 19.96 -7.18 -9.00
N ALA A 445 19.85 -8.09 -8.03
CA ALA A 445 18.91 -9.20 -8.08
C ALA A 445 17.46 -8.75 -8.26
N VAL A 446 17.02 -7.74 -7.51
CA VAL A 446 15.65 -7.20 -7.65
C VAL A 446 15.43 -6.62 -9.05
N ALA A 447 16.39 -5.86 -9.58
CA ALA A 447 16.26 -5.23 -10.89
C ALA A 447 16.24 -6.27 -12.02
N VAL A 448 17.20 -7.21 -12.03
CA VAL A 448 17.30 -8.26 -13.06
C VAL A 448 16.10 -9.21 -13.00
N ILE A 449 15.63 -9.57 -11.81
CA ILE A 449 14.48 -10.48 -11.67
C ILE A 449 13.18 -9.78 -12.10
N SER A 450 13.00 -8.50 -11.77
CA SER A 450 11.84 -7.73 -12.25
C SER A 450 11.78 -7.70 -13.78
N GLU A 451 12.88 -7.35 -14.45
CA GLU A 451 12.98 -7.34 -15.91
C GLU A 451 12.81 -8.75 -16.52
N GLY A 452 13.32 -9.76 -15.81
CA GLY A 452 13.17 -11.16 -16.17
C GLY A 452 11.71 -11.64 -16.11
N LEU A 453 10.91 -11.16 -15.15
CA LEU A 453 9.46 -11.43 -15.08
C LEU A 453 8.74 -10.74 -16.25
N GLU A 454 9.09 -9.48 -16.54
CA GLU A 454 8.51 -8.73 -17.67
C GLU A 454 8.75 -9.42 -19.02
N SER A 455 9.85 -10.17 -19.16
CA SER A 455 10.13 -11.00 -20.33
C SER A 455 9.06 -12.07 -20.62
N PHE A 456 8.22 -12.42 -19.65
CA PHE A 456 7.08 -13.33 -19.80
C PHE A 456 5.74 -12.60 -20.03
N GLY A 457 5.71 -11.27 -19.96
CA GLY A 457 4.50 -10.45 -20.01
C GLY A 457 3.55 -10.80 -18.85
N GLY A 458 2.24 -10.86 -19.14
CA GLY A 458 1.23 -11.21 -18.13
C GLY A 458 1.51 -12.52 -17.39
N GLN A 459 2.07 -13.54 -18.04
CA GLN A 459 2.42 -14.81 -17.38
C GLN A 459 3.46 -14.64 -16.27
N GLY A 460 4.37 -13.69 -16.41
CA GLY A 460 5.38 -13.39 -15.39
C GLY A 460 4.79 -12.80 -14.10
N TYR A 461 3.54 -12.33 -14.14
CA TYR A 461 2.85 -11.71 -13.03
C TYR A 461 1.85 -12.63 -12.31
N ILE A 462 1.58 -13.82 -12.86
CA ILE A 462 0.60 -14.77 -12.29
C ILE A 462 1.32 -15.78 -11.39
N GLU A 463 0.88 -15.88 -10.13
CA GLU A 463 1.53 -16.67 -9.08
C GLU A 463 1.59 -18.18 -9.37
N ASP A 464 0.64 -18.73 -10.11
CA ASP A 464 0.58 -20.16 -10.43
C ASP A 464 1.73 -20.63 -11.34
N THR A 465 2.33 -19.71 -12.11
CA THR A 465 3.55 -19.96 -12.90
C THR A 465 4.80 -20.17 -12.05
N GLY A 466 4.79 -19.72 -10.79
CA GLY A 466 5.93 -19.73 -9.89
C GLY A 466 6.96 -18.60 -10.11
N LEU A 467 6.82 -17.79 -11.17
CA LEU A 467 7.74 -16.69 -11.47
C LEU A 467 7.66 -15.54 -10.45
N PRO A 468 6.48 -15.07 -10.00
CA PRO A 468 6.39 -13.95 -9.04
C PRO A 468 7.10 -14.21 -7.71
N ALA A 469 7.13 -15.46 -7.26
CA ALA A 469 7.84 -15.86 -6.04
C ALA A 469 9.33 -15.47 -6.09
N MET A 470 9.97 -15.54 -7.25
CA MET A 470 11.37 -15.15 -7.41
C MET A 470 11.61 -13.68 -7.10
N LEU A 471 10.71 -12.78 -7.53
CA LEU A 471 10.82 -11.34 -7.25
C LEU A 471 10.52 -11.03 -5.78
N ARG A 472 9.48 -11.66 -5.23
CA ARG A 472 9.12 -11.53 -3.80
C ARG A 472 10.29 -11.97 -2.91
N ASP A 473 10.94 -13.07 -3.26
CA ASP A 473 12.08 -13.62 -2.52
C ASP A 473 13.34 -12.77 -2.74
N ALA A 474 13.62 -12.28 -3.95
CA ALA A 474 14.78 -11.43 -4.22
C ALA A 474 14.78 -10.13 -3.39
N GLN A 475 13.60 -9.58 -3.09
CA GLN A 475 13.48 -8.34 -2.31
C GLN A 475 14.12 -8.45 -0.92
N VAL A 476 14.09 -9.63 -0.29
CA VAL A 476 14.66 -9.85 1.05
C VAL A 476 16.19 -9.68 1.07
N LEU A 477 16.86 -9.96 -0.05
CA LEU A 477 18.33 -9.96 -0.17
C LEU A 477 18.95 -8.58 0.04
N SER A 478 18.17 -7.53 -0.21
CA SER A 478 18.56 -6.13 0.03
C SER A 478 18.30 -5.66 1.48
N ILE A 479 17.65 -6.48 2.30
CA ILE A 479 17.14 -6.12 3.64
C ILE A 479 17.92 -6.85 4.74
N TRP A 480 17.88 -8.19 4.78
CA TRP A 480 18.48 -8.98 5.85
C TRP A 480 20.02 -8.93 5.84
N GLU A 481 20.69 -9.29 6.93
CA GLU A 481 22.17 -9.25 7.05
C GLU A 481 22.82 -7.88 6.72
N GLY A 482 22.04 -6.79 6.83
CA GLY A 482 22.46 -5.42 6.58
C GLY A 482 21.83 -4.83 5.30
N THR A 483 21.15 -3.68 5.44
CA THR A 483 20.60 -2.96 4.30
C THR A 483 21.70 -2.33 3.46
N THR A 484 21.38 -1.92 2.22
CA THR A 484 22.35 -1.30 1.31
C THR A 484 23.12 -0.15 1.97
N ASN A 485 22.42 0.79 2.62
CA ASN A 485 23.07 1.94 3.27
C ASN A 485 23.91 1.50 4.49
N VAL A 486 23.42 0.57 5.31
CA VAL A 486 24.17 0.08 6.48
C VAL A 486 25.48 -0.58 6.06
N LEU A 487 25.46 -1.36 4.97
CA LEU A 487 26.67 -1.98 4.42
C LEU A 487 27.59 -0.97 3.72
N SER A 488 27.05 0.08 3.09
CA SER A 488 27.84 1.20 2.59
C SER A 488 28.57 1.92 3.73
N LEU A 489 27.93 2.11 4.88
CA LEU A 489 28.59 2.63 6.09
C LEU A 489 29.61 1.65 6.67
N ASP A 490 29.36 0.34 6.56
CA ASP A 490 30.31 -0.70 6.98
C ASP A 490 31.58 -0.69 6.10
N VAL A 491 31.45 -0.37 4.81
CA VAL A 491 32.60 -0.11 3.92
C VAL A 491 33.44 1.05 4.46
N LEU A 492 32.83 2.20 4.77
CA LEU A 492 33.54 3.34 5.36
C LEU A 492 34.20 2.98 6.70
N ARG A 493 33.49 2.23 7.55
CA ARG A 493 34.02 1.72 8.81
C ARG A 493 35.24 0.83 8.59
N CYS A 494 35.21 -0.04 7.59
CA CYS A 494 36.35 -0.90 7.25
C CYS A 494 37.56 -0.08 6.80
N VAL A 495 37.35 0.93 5.96
CA VAL A 495 38.39 1.87 5.53
C VAL A 495 39.02 2.59 6.73
N SER A 496 38.20 3.13 7.62
CA SER A 496 38.66 3.84 8.82
C SER A 496 39.42 2.91 9.78
N ARG A 497 38.86 1.73 10.08
CA ARG A 497 39.45 0.75 11.01
C ARG A 497 40.79 0.19 10.54
N SER A 498 41.02 0.13 9.24
CA SER A 498 42.27 -0.36 8.66
C SER A 498 43.23 0.77 8.28
N SER A 499 42.96 2.02 8.65
CA SER A 499 43.76 3.18 8.22
C SER A 499 44.00 3.24 6.70
N GLY A 500 42.98 2.88 5.91
CA GLY A 500 43.06 2.88 4.44
C GLY A 500 43.71 1.64 3.79
N LEU A 501 44.29 0.71 4.55
CA LEU A 501 44.96 -0.50 4.01
C LEU A 501 44.04 -1.36 3.13
N VAL A 502 42.73 -1.42 3.43
CA VAL A 502 41.76 -2.14 2.58
C VAL A 502 41.61 -1.52 1.19
N LEU A 503 41.72 -0.20 1.06
CA LEU A 503 41.69 0.47 -0.25
C LEU A 503 43.00 0.25 -0.99
N GLN A 504 44.13 0.27 -0.30
CA GLN A 504 45.42 -0.08 -0.91
C GLN A 504 45.39 -1.51 -1.48
N ALA A 505 44.91 -2.48 -0.69
CA ALA A 505 44.74 -3.85 -1.14
C ALA A 505 43.84 -3.95 -2.39
N TYR A 506 42.72 -3.22 -2.38
CA TYR A 506 41.80 -3.12 -3.51
C TYR A 506 42.47 -2.57 -4.77
N PHE A 507 43.16 -1.43 -4.67
CA PHE A 507 43.86 -0.82 -5.81
C PHE A 507 44.94 -1.72 -6.38
N THR A 508 45.78 -2.30 -5.52
CA THR A 508 46.86 -3.20 -5.94
C THR A 508 46.32 -4.43 -6.66
N HIS A 509 45.30 -5.09 -6.10
CA HIS A 509 44.75 -6.28 -6.72
C HIS A 509 44.03 -5.97 -8.03
N THR A 510 43.20 -4.92 -8.06
CA THR A 510 42.50 -4.50 -9.29
C THR A 510 43.48 -4.20 -10.41
N GLN A 511 44.59 -3.51 -10.12
CA GLN A 511 45.63 -3.25 -11.13
C GLN A 511 46.28 -4.55 -11.63
N SER A 512 46.53 -5.52 -10.75
CA SER A 512 47.12 -6.81 -11.15
C SER A 512 46.21 -7.62 -12.09
N LEU A 513 44.89 -7.54 -11.90
CA LEU A 513 43.92 -8.19 -12.80
C LEU A 513 43.93 -7.55 -14.19
N LEU A 514 44.09 -6.22 -14.27
CA LEU A 514 44.19 -5.51 -15.55
C LEU A 514 45.50 -5.79 -16.29
N ALA A 515 46.62 -5.92 -15.55
CA ALA A 515 47.93 -6.18 -16.12
C ALA A 515 48.04 -7.54 -16.83
N ALA A 516 47.17 -8.50 -16.46
CA ALA A 516 47.12 -9.82 -17.08
C ALA A 516 46.44 -9.84 -18.47
N ALA A 517 45.82 -8.74 -18.90
CA ALA A 517 45.08 -8.67 -20.16
C ALA A 517 45.99 -8.30 -21.36
N SER A 518 46.29 -9.27 -22.22
CA SER A 518 47.13 -9.09 -23.42
C SER A 518 46.34 -9.00 -24.74
N LEU A 519 45.02 -9.22 -24.71
CA LEU A 519 44.17 -9.28 -25.91
C LEU A 519 43.78 -7.88 -26.43
N SER A 520 43.97 -7.66 -27.73
CA SER A 520 43.64 -6.37 -28.39
C SER A 520 42.15 -6.01 -28.31
N SER A 521 41.25 -7.00 -28.33
CA SER A 521 39.79 -6.82 -28.20
C SER A 521 39.35 -6.29 -26.83
N LEU A 522 40.17 -6.46 -25.79
CA LEU A 522 39.88 -6.00 -24.43
C LEU A 522 40.43 -4.59 -24.14
N SER A 523 41.21 -4.02 -25.06
CA SER A 523 41.90 -2.73 -24.86
C SER A 523 40.98 -1.56 -24.50
N VAL A 524 39.74 -1.56 -25.00
CA VAL A 524 38.72 -0.55 -24.62
C VAL A 524 38.28 -0.77 -23.18
N ALA A 525 37.93 -2.00 -22.80
CA ALA A 525 37.50 -2.34 -21.45
C ALA A 525 38.60 -2.05 -20.41
N VAL A 526 39.84 -2.45 -20.70
CA VAL A 526 41.00 -2.18 -19.84
C VAL A 526 41.17 -0.68 -19.59
N ARG A 527 41.11 0.15 -20.64
CA ARG A 527 41.20 1.62 -20.51
C ARG A 527 40.05 2.20 -19.69
N SER A 528 38.82 1.72 -19.90
CA SER A 528 37.65 2.20 -19.14
C SER A 528 37.77 1.88 -17.65
N VAL A 529 38.18 0.66 -17.29
CA VAL A 529 38.35 0.27 -15.88
C VAL A 529 39.54 1.00 -15.24
N ASP A 530 40.66 1.15 -15.95
CA ASP A 530 41.84 1.90 -15.45
C ASP A 530 41.54 3.39 -15.23
N SER A 531 40.78 4.01 -16.14
CA SER A 531 40.30 5.39 -15.98
C SER A 531 39.35 5.53 -14.79
N ALA A 532 38.40 4.60 -14.62
CA ALA A 532 37.50 4.58 -13.48
C ALA A 532 38.24 4.37 -12.14
N LEU A 533 39.26 3.51 -12.13
CA LEU A 533 40.14 3.28 -10.98
C LEU A 533 40.93 4.55 -10.62
N SER A 534 41.40 5.28 -11.62
CA SER A 534 42.08 6.58 -11.43
C SER A 534 41.12 7.63 -10.86
N GLY A 535 39.92 7.77 -11.42
CA GLY A 535 38.89 8.68 -10.88
C GLY A 535 38.46 8.33 -9.45
N LEU A 536 38.38 7.03 -9.11
CA LEU A 536 38.13 6.61 -7.73
C LEU A 536 39.26 7.05 -6.79
N ARG A 537 40.52 6.97 -7.23
CA ARG A 537 41.68 7.44 -6.44
C ARG A 537 41.63 8.95 -6.22
N GLU A 538 41.34 9.72 -7.27
CA GLU A 538 41.17 11.17 -7.17
C GLU A 538 40.05 11.56 -6.20
N PHE A 539 38.89 10.91 -6.30
CA PHE A 539 37.79 11.11 -5.36
C PHE A 539 38.23 10.86 -3.91
N LEU A 540 38.90 9.74 -3.65
CA LEU A 540 39.33 9.37 -2.29
C LEU A 540 40.38 10.34 -1.72
N GLN A 541 41.29 10.84 -2.55
CA GLN A 541 42.26 11.87 -2.16
C GLN A 541 41.58 13.18 -1.81
N ALA A 542 40.62 13.63 -2.62
CA ALA A 542 39.84 14.83 -2.35
C ALA A 542 38.97 14.67 -1.09
N ALA A 543 38.32 13.51 -0.93
CA ALA A 543 37.46 13.19 0.19
C ALA A 543 38.20 13.16 1.53
N ALA A 544 39.47 12.77 1.55
CA ALA A 544 40.30 12.77 2.77
C ALA A 544 40.50 14.16 3.39
N LEU A 545 40.32 15.23 2.59
CA LEU A 545 40.42 16.63 3.02
C LEU A 545 39.07 17.24 3.40
N LYS A 546 37.97 16.48 3.27
CA LYS A 546 36.59 16.96 3.51
C LYS A 546 36.07 16.50 4.88
N PRO A 547 35.03 17.16 5.42
CA PRO A 547 34.39 16.72 6.66
C PRO A 547 33.82 15.30 6.55
N PRO A 548 33.70 14.55 7.67
CA PRO A 548 33.19 13.18 7.65
C PRO A 548 31.81 13.01 6.97
N GLY A 549 30.92 14.00 7.12
CA GLY A 549 29.60 14.00 6.51
C GLY A 549 29.62 13.98 4.97
N TYR A 550 30.68 14.49 4.34
CA TYR A 550 30.86 14.43 2.88
C TYR A 550 30.96 12.99 2.38
N VAL A 551 31.77 12.17 3.06
CA VAL A 551 32.02 10.78 2.69
C VAL A 551 30.82 9.90 3.05
N GLU A 552 30.13 10.22 4.14
CA GLU A 552 28.89 9.55 4.53
C GLU A 552 27.79 9.71 3.47
N LEU A 553 27.61 10.92 2.95
CA LEU A 553 26.65 11.19 1.87
C LEU A 553 27.01 10.43 0.57
N ALA A 554 28.31 10.32 0.27
CA ALA A 554 28.82 9.58 -0.89
C ALA A 554 28.92 8.05 -0.69
N ALA A 555 28.62 7.52 0.51
CA ALA A 555 28.98 6.15 0.90
C ALA A 555 28.42 5.08 -0.05
N ARG A 556 27.19 5.26 -0.53
CA ARG A 556 26.53 4.30 -1.41
C ARG A 556 27.12 4.31 -2.83
N ASP A 557 27.34 5.50 -3.38
CA ASP A 557 27.96 5.64 -4.70
C ASP A 557 29.43 5.18 -4.67
N LEU A 558 30.15 5.39 -3.55
CA LEU A 558 31.48 4.83 -3.33
C LEU A 558 31.45 3.30 -3.38
N ALA A 559 30.54 2.67 -2.63
CA ALA A 559 30.41 1.22 -2.63
C ALA A 559 30.02 0.65 -4.01
N TYR A 560 29.18 1.35 -4.77
CA TYR A 560 28.82 0.96 -6.14
C TYR A 560 30.00 1.11 -7.10
N SER A 561 30.82 2.14 -6.94
CA SER A 561 32.04 2.33 -7.73
C SER A 561 33.04 1.20 -7.48
N LEU A 562 33.25 0.83 -6.21
CA LEU A 562 34.07 -0.33 -5.83
C LEU A 562 33.53 -1.63 -6.46
N ALA A 563 32.22 -1.88 -6.42
CA ALA A 563 31.66 -3.07 -7.05
C ALA A 563 31.88 -3.07 -8.56
N ARG A 564 31.56 -1.95 -9.24
CA ARG A 564 31.58 -1.86 -10.71
C ARG A 564 32.96 -1.98 -11.32
N ILE A 565 33.92 -1.28 -10.73
CA ILE A 565 35.32 -1.34 -11.16
C ILE A 565 35.87 -2.76 -10.97
N TYR A 566 35.62 -3.37 -9.81
CA TYR A 566 36.14 -4.70 -9.50
C TYR A 566 35.52 -5.80 -10.37
N MET A 567 34.21 -5.76 -10.60
CA MET A 567 33.52 -6.66 -11.53
C MET A 567 34.04 -6.49 -12.96
N GLY A 568 34.33 -5.26 -13.39
CA GLY A 568 34.94 -4.99 -14.69
C GLY A 568 36.33 -5.61 -14.81
N ALA A 569 37.18 -5.44 -13.80
CA ALA A 569 38.50 -6.07 -13.76
C ALA A 569 38.43 -7.60 -13.77
N LEU A 570 37.51 -8.20 -13.03
CA LEU A 570 37.29 -9.67 -13.03
C LEU A 570 36.77 -10.19 -14.37
N LEU A 571 35.87 -9.46 -15.03
CA LEU A 571 35.39 -9.82 -16.38
C LEU A 571 36.52 -9.79 -17.39
N ILE A 572 37.39 -8.78 -17.33
CA ILE A 572 38.59 -8.66 -18.17
C ILE A 572 39.56 -9.82 -17.90
N ASP A 573 39.85 -10.10 -16.62
CA ASP A 573 40.73 -11.20 -16.24
C ASP A 573 40.19 -12.56 -16.71
N HIS A 574 38.90 -12.82 -16.53
CA HIS A 574 38.27 -14.04 -17.03
C HIS A 574 38.33 -14.13 -18.55
N ALA A 575 38.04 -13.04 -19.27
CA ALA A 575 38.09 -12.99 -20.72
C ALA A 575 39.52 -13.08 -21.30
N SER A 576 40.55 -12.86 -20.46
CA SER A 576 41.96 -12.96 -20.85
C SER A 576 42.51 -14.38 -20.75
N TRP A 577 41.77 -15.30 -20.14
CA TRP A 577 42.14 -16.71 -20.08
C TRP A 577 42.05 -17.37 -21.46
N GLU A 578 43.03 -18.21 -21.81
CA GLU A 578 43.11 -18.89 -23.11
C GLU A 578 41.85 -19.72 -23.45
N GLY A 579 41.17 -20.28 -22.45
CA GLY A 579 39.92 -21.04 -22.61
C GLY A 579 38.64 -20.21 -22.65
N ALA A 580 38.72 -18.88 -22.59
CA ALA A 580 37.56 -17.98 -22.59
C ALA A 580 36.89 -17.90 -23.97
N SER A 581 35.58 -17.70 -23.99
CA SER A 581 34.80 -17.57 -25.22
C SER A 581 34.79 -16.13 -25.75
N HIS A 582 34.49 -15.95 -27.04
CA HIS A 582 34.22 -14.61 -27.60
C HIS A 582 33.10 -13.87 -26.85
N SER A 583 32.14 -14.60 -26.26
CA SER A 583 31.07 -13.99 -25.47
C SER A 583 31.57 -13.38 -24.16
N ASP A 584 32.66 -13.91 -23.59
CA ASP A 584 33.26 -13.40 -22.36
C ASP A 584 34.00 -12.08 -22.62
N ALA A 585 34.75 -12.01 -23.72
CA ALA A 585 35.36 -10.76 -24.16
C ALA A 585 34.30 -9.69 -24.48
N TYR A 586 33.20 -10.08 -25.15
CA TYR A 586 32.09 -9.16 -25.40
C TYR A 586 31.42 -8.70 -24.11
N ALA A 587 31.20 -9.59 -23.13
CA ALA A 587 30.62 -9.22 -21.84
C ALA A 587 31.49 -8.20 -21.08
N ALA A 588 32.81 -8.36 -21.11
CA ALA A 588 33.75 -7.42 -20.50
C ALA A 588 33.68 -6.02 -21.15
N VAL A 589 33.61 -5.95 -22.48
CA VAL A 589 33.43 -4.68 -23.21
C VAL A 589 32.07 -4.05 -22.89
N ARG A 590 30.99 -4.85 -22.91
CA ARG A 590 29.63 -4.37 -22.65
C ARG A 590 29.45 -3.87 -21.22
N TRP A 591 30.10 -4.49 -20.24
CA TRP A 591 30.10 -4.01 -18.86
C TRP A 591 30.64 -2.58 -18.75
N CYS A 592 31.62 -2.23 -19.58
CA CYS A 592 32.29 -0.92 -19.57
C CYS A 592 31.54 0.19 -20.31
N GLU A 593 30.34 -0.09 -20.87
CA GLU A 593 29.48 0.94 -21.50
C GLU A 593 28.72 1.78 -20.46
N GLN A 594 28.64 1.32 -19.21
CA GLN A 594 27.98 2.03 -18.11
C GLN A 594 28.98 2.90 -17.33
N ASP A 595 28.46 3.82 -16.50
CA ASP A 595 29.29 4.56 -15.55
C ASP A 595 29.86 3.63 -14.47
N LEU A 596 31.17 3.36 -14.55
CA LEU A 596 31.88 2.48 -13.62
C LEU A 596 32.22 3.17 -12.29
N CYS A 597 32.28 4.51 -12.23
CA CYS A 597 32.69 5.25 -11.04
C CYS A 597 31.70 6.37 -10.70
N PRO A 598 30.43 6.02 -10.36
CA PRO A 598 29.40 7.01 -10.07
C PRO A 598 29.76 7.95 -8.92
N VAL A 599 30.63 7.54 -7.99
CA VAL A 599 31.09 8.42 -6.92
C VAL A 599 31.90 9.59 -7.46
N PHE A 600 32.77 9.35 -8.44
CA PHE A 600 33.58 10.40 -9.05
C PHE A 600 32.72 11.28 -9.96
N SER A 601 31.90 10.68 -10.83
CA SER A 601 31.01 11.38 -11.75
C SER A 601 30.05 12.34 -11.02
N LYS A 602 29.45 11.89 -9.92
CA LYS A 602 28.54 12.71 -9.10
C LYS A 602 29.25 13.74 -8.22
N ALA A 603 30.47 13.43 -7.75
CA ALA A 603 31.28 14.42 -7.03
C ALA A 603 31.62 15.62 -7.93
N ALA A 604 31.91 15.37 -9.21
CA ALA A 604 32.24 16.41 -10.19
C ALA A 604 31.12 17.44 -10.41
N ILE A 605 29.86 17.04 -10.21
CA ILE A 605 28.68 17.93 -10.31
C ILE A 605 28.19 18.45 -8.95
N GLY A 606 28.94 18.22 -7.86
CA GLY A 606 28.65 18.79 -6.55
C GLY A 606 27.61 18.07 -5.70
N CYS A 607 27.23 16.83 -6.02
CA CYS A 607 26.19 16.07 -5.29
C CYS A 607 26.48 15.77 -3.82
N TYR A 608 27.71 16.02 -3.34
CA TYR A 608 28.11 15.72 -1.96
C TYR A 608 28.50 16.97 -1.16
N ASN A 609 28.23 18.16 -1.70
CA ASN A 609 28.58 19.42 -1.04
C ASN A 609 27.82 19.57 0.29
N THR A 610 28.35 20.39 1.19
CA THR A 610 27.79 20.63 2.54
C THR A 610 26.38 21.20 2.53
N GLU A 611 25.97 21.83 1.43
CA GLU A 611 24.61 22.36 1.22
C GLU A 611 23.61 21.28 0.80
N THR A 612 24.07 20.10 0.38
CA THR A 612 23.18 19.05 -0.14
C THR A 612 22.27 18.43 0.92
N PRO A 613 22.75 18.02 2.13
CA PRO A 613 21.89 17.42 3.14
C PRO A 613 20.66 18.27 3.56
N PRO A 614 20.78 19.60 3.81
CA PRO A 614 19.60 20.40 4.11
C PRO A 614 18.67 20.56 2.90
N LEU A 615 19.19 20.62 1.67
CA LEU A 615 18.38 20.64 0.45
C LEU A 615 17.64 19.32 0.24
N ASP A 616 18.30 18.18 0.46
CA ASP A 616 17.69 16.85 0.42
C ASP A 616 16.59 16.72 1.48
N ALA A 617 16.82 17.22 2.70
CA ALA A 617 15.82 17.26 3.74
C ALA A 617 14.63 18.14 3.34
N ALA A 618 14.86 19.34 2.80
CA ALA A 618 13.81 20.21 2.30
C ALA A 618 13.01 19.55 1.17
N LEU A 619 13.68 18.90 0.22
CA LEU A 619 13.06 18.16 -0.89
C LEU A 619 12.16 17.03 -0.38
N VAL A 620 12.61 16.28 0.64
CA VAL A 620 11.87 15.14 1.20
C VAL A 620 10.70 15.59 2.09
N TYR A 621 10.88 16.65 2.88
CA TYR A 621 9.90 17.05 3.90
C TYR A 621 8.95 18.17 3.47
N ASN A 622 9.29 18.98 2.45
CA ASN A 622 8.44 19.95 1.76
C ASN A 622 7.30 20.56 2.63
N ASP A 623 7.65 21.51 3.52
CA ASP A 623 6.74 22.20 4.47
C ASP A 623 5.95 21.35 5.49
N HIS A 624 6.22 20.05 5.63
CA HIS A 624 5.75 19.28 6.78
C HIS A 624 6.64 19.49 8.01
N GLY A 625 6.41 20.63 8.68
CA GLY A 625 6.77 20.97 10.06
C GLY A 625 7.72 20.04 10.80
N LEU A 626 9.01 20.12 10.48
CA LEU A 626 10.05 19.90 11.48
C LEU A 626 10.16 21.21 12.25
N GLY A 627 9.66 21.21 13.49
CA GLY A 627 9.82 22.33 14.41
C GLY A 627 11.29 22.74 14.47
N SER A 628 11.50 24.04 14.34
CA SER A 628 12.79 24.72 14.49
C SER A 628 13.55 24.22 15.72
N GLY A 629 14.51 23.33 15.50
CA GLY A 629 15.65 23.13 16.38
C GLY A 629 16.80 23.97 15.82
N GLU A 630 17.30 24.88 16.64
CA GLU A 630 18.33 25.87 16.36
C GLU A 630 19.53 25.32 15.57
N SER A 631 19.86 25.94 14.43
CA SER A 631 21.21 26.45 14.08
C SER A 631 21.35 26.74 12.57
N GLY A 632 21.94 27.89 12.26
CA GLY A 632 22.59 28.16 10.96
C GLY A 632 21.76 28.93 9.94
N THR A 633 21.79 30.25 10.04
CA THR A 633 21.48 31.18 8.93
C THR A 633 22.32 30.83 7.69
N ALA A 634 21.66 30.42 6.60
CA ALA A 634 22.25 30.42 5.27
C ALA A 634 21.51 31.45 4.40
N VAL A 635 22.21 32.56 4.19
CA VAL A 635 21.84 33.71 3.37
C VAL A 635 21.92 33.31 1.89
N VAL A 636 20.86 33.56 1.12
CA VAL A 636 20.92 33.63 -0.34
C VAL A 636 20.88 35.13 -0.72
N PRO A 637 21.83 35.64 -1.53
CA PRO A 637 21.99 37.07 -1.76
C PRO A 637 20.98 37.60 -2.80
N SER A 638 20.26 38.66 -2.43
CA SER A 638 19.53 39.53 -3.35
C SER A 638 20.40 40.74 -3.72
N PRO A 639 20.57 41.09 -5.01
CA PRO A 639 21.21 42.35 -5.39
C PRO A 639 20.20 43.51 -5.30
N ASP A 640 20.33 44.24 -4.20
CA ASP A 640 20.53 45.69 -4.08
C ASP A 640 19.70 46.70 -4.91
N ARG A 641 19.25 47.71 -4.13
CA ARG A 641 18.92 49.14 -4.41
C ARG A 641 17.43 49.50 -4.35
N SER A 642 16.98 50.53 -3.64
CA SER A 642 17.58 51.48 -2.69
C SER A 642 16.49 52.48 -2.25
N ALA A 643 16.69 53.08 -1.07
CA ALA A 643 16.22 54.40 -0.61
C ALA A 643 14.85 54.54 0.09
N ASP A 644 14.97 54.62 1.43
CA ASP A 644 14.68 55.80 2.28
C ASP A 644 13.28 56.17 2.78
N GLY A 645 13.24 56.42 4.10
CA GLY A 645 12.36 57.38 4.79
C GLY A 645 11.23 56.72 5.59
N ALA A 646 11.41 56.26 6.84
CA ALA A 646 11.60 57.02 8.09
C ALA A 646 10.30 57.57 8.73
N ASP A 647 10.25 57.37 10.05
CA ASP A 647 9.43 57.92 11.12
C ASP A 647 7.97 57.47 11.30
N LEU A 648 7.59 56.79 12.40
CA LEU A 648 7.65 57.05 13.85
C LEU A 648 6.41 57.76 14.40
N ARG A 649 5.91 57.16 15.49
CA ARG A 649 5.07 57.69 16.59
C ARG A 649 3.56 57.73 16.33
N SER A 650 2.78 56.83 16.92
CA SER A 650 2.43 56.64 18.34
C SER A 650 1.26 57.50 18.79
N SER A 651 0.30 56.81 19.41
CA SER A 651 -0.43 57.22 20.63
C SER A 651 -1.85 57.77 20.48
N VAL A 652 -2.77 56.94 21.00
CA VAL A 652 -3.80 57.29 21.99
C VAL A 652 -5.04 58.04 21.49
N GLY A 653 -6.16 57.30 21.48
CA GLY A 653 -7.23 57.58 22.43
C GLY A 653 -8.45 58.40 21.99
N THR A 654 -9.56 57.66 21.84
CA THR A 654 -10.81 57.86 22.60
C THR A 654 -11.85 58.91 22.15
N MET A 655 -13.10 58.40 22.06
CA MET A 655 -14.44 59.01 22.23
C MET A 655 -15.02 59.89 21.09
N VAL A 656 -16.01 59.35 20.36
CA VAL A 656 -17.48 59.46 20.56
C VAL A 656 -18.03 60.80 20.08
N GLY A 657 -18.67 60.80 18.90
CA GLY A 657 -20.13 60.99 18.78
C GLY A 657 -20.37 62.34 18.08
N THR A 658 -21.34 62.62 17.25
CA THR A 658 -22.64 62.03 16.90
C THR A 658 -23.13 62.88 15.72
N HIS A 659 -23.70 62.29 14.67
CA HIS A 659 -24.83 62.84 13.90
C HIS A 659 -25.02 61.96 12.67
N PHE A 660 -26.00 61.07 12.71
CA PHE A 660 -27.04 61.01 11.68
C PHE A 660 -28.09 60.00 12.14
N ALA A 661 -29.19 60.55 12.63
CA ALA A 661 -30.43 59.83 12.82
C ALA A 661 -31.43 60.33 11.77
N MET A 662 -32.38 59.45 11.46
CA MET A 662 -33.58 59.63 10.64
C MET A 662 -33.41 59.44 9.13
N LEU A 663 -33.67 58.21 8.67
CA LEU A 663 -34.86 57.87 7.87
C LEU A 663 -34.81 56.38 7.50
N HIS A 664 -35.65 55.56 8.13
CA HIS A 664 -36.55 54.61 7.45
C HIS A 664 -37.26 53.71 8.46
N GLN A 665 -38.56 53.98 8.63
CA GLN A 665 -39.56 53.02 9.09
C GLN A 665 -39.80 51.99 7.97
N GLY A 666 -39.83 50.69 8.33
CA GLY A 666 -40.33 49.61 7.47
C GLY A 666 -39.95 48.22 7.97
N ASN A 667 -40.94 47.44 8.41
CA ASN A 667 -40.92 46.05 8.91
C ASN A 667 -40.22 45.76 10.26
N THR A 668 -41.01 45.79 11.34
CA THR A 668 -40.66 45.39 12.71
C THR A 668 -40.62 43.87 12.96
N ASP A 669 -40.78 43.04 11.92
CA ASP A 669 -41.04 41.60 12.08
C ASP A 669 -39.87 40.69 11.69
N GLN A 670 -38.69 41.24 11.34
CA GLN A 670 -37.51 40.46 10.93
C GLN A 670 -36.55 40.18 12.10
N CYS A 671 -36.09 38.94 12.23
CA CYS A 671 -35.19 38.52 13.31
C CYS A 671 -33.81 39.23 13.29
N ALA A 672 -33.41 39.79 12.14
CA ALA A 672 -32.19 40.58 11.98
C ALA A 672 -32.14 41.86 12.85
N VAL A 673 -33.30 42.36 13.32
CA VAL A 673 -33.40 43.59 14.13
C VAL A 673 -33.05 43.35 15.60
N VAL A 674 -32.88 42.09 16.04
CA VAL A 674 -32.55 41.72 17.43
C VAL A 674 -31.31 42.46 17.96
N MET A 675 -30.29 42.66 17.11
CA MET A 675 -29.06 43.33 17.52
C MET A 675 -29.22 44.84 17.75
N ASN A 676 -30.27 45.46 17.19
CA ASN A 676 -30.62 46.87 17.39
C ASN A 676 -31.41 47.14 18.68
N LEU A 677 -31.81 46.09 19.41
CA LEU A 677 -32.52 46.20 20.70
C LEU A 677 -31.56 46.22 21.89
N SER A 678 -32.03 46.79 23.00
CA SER A 678 -31.30 46.81 24.28
C SER A 678 -31.05 45.39 24.78
N ALA A 679 -29.92 45.16 25.46
CA ALA A 679 -29.50 43.83 25.88
C ALA A 679 -30.53 43.10 26.79
N ALA A 680 -31.39 43.84 27.50
CA ALA A 680 -32.45 43.29 28.35
C ALA A 680 -33.68 42.81 27.55
N ASP A 681 -33.96 43.44 26.40
CA ASP A 681 -35.18 43.20 25.61
C ASP A 681 -34.99 42.11 24.53
N ARG A 682 -33.73 41.77 24.21
CA ARG A 682 -33.39 40.77 23.17
C ARG A 682 -34.01 39.40 23.42
N CYS A 683 -34.00 38.89 24.65
CA CYS A 683 -34.58 37.59 24.96
C CYS A 683 -36.11 37.59 24.85
N ALA A 684 -36.76 38.68 25.25
CA ALA A 684 -38.21 38.83 25.13
C ALA A 684 -38.61 38.83 23.64
N PHE A 685 -37.91 39.63 22.82
CA PHE A 685 -38.14 39.72 21.38
C PHE A 685 -37.95 38.36 20.67
N VAL A 686 -36.86 37.64 20.93
CA VAL A 686 -36.58 36.32 20.32
C VAL A 686 -37.64 35.27 20.70
N LYS A 687 -38.32 35.42 21.84
CA LYS A 687 -39.42 34.51 22.25
C LYS A 687 -40.76 34.86 21.61
N THR A 688 -41.00 36.13 21.29
CA THR A 688 -42.29 36.61 20.77
C THR A 688 -42.36 36.68 19.25
N THR A 689 -41.21 36.79 18.56
CA THR A 689 -41.15 36.96 17.10
C THR A 689 -41.08 35.60 16.38
N PRO A 690 -42.04 35.26 15.50
CA PRO A 690 -42.07 33.98 14.77
C PRO A 690 -40.88 33.75 13.83
N ASP A 691 -40.35 34.81 13.22
CA ASP A 691 -39.17 34.73 12.33
C ASP A 691 -37.89 34.28 13.07
N CYS A 692 -37.87 34.38 14.41
CA CYS A 692 -36.76 33.90 15.25
C CYS A 692 -36.92 32.45 15.74
N SER A 693 -38.07 31.79 15.50
CA SER A 693 -38.23 30.37 15.80
C SER A 693 -37.72 29.52 14.63
N MET A 694 -36.50 29.00 14.79
CA MET A 694 -35.94 27.97 13.90
C MET A 694 -36.69 26.65 14.16
N GLU A 695 -37.73 26.34 13.37
CA GLU A 695 -38.54 25.13 13.53
C GLU A 695 -37.84 23.85 12.99
N ASP A 696 -36.85 24.00 12.11
CA ASP A 696 -36.21 22.89 11.41
C ASP A 696 -34.96 22.30 12.10
N SER A 697 -34.59 22.74 13.31
CA SER A 697 -33.41 22.23 14.04
C SER A 697 -33.78 21.66 15.41
N PHE A 698 -32.98 20.70 15.89
CA PHE A 698 -33.15 20.11 17.22
C PHE A 698 -32.87 21.11 18.34
N ILE A 699 -32.00 22.09 18.08
CA ILE A 699 -31.59 23.12 19.05
C ILE A 699 -31.87 24.51 18.48
N ASN A 700 -32.69 25.31 19.18
CA ASN A 700 -32.88 26.71 18.82
C ASN A 700 -31.71 27.57 19.35
N TYR A 701 -30.69 27.76 18.50
CA TYR A 701 -29.47 28.49 18.84
C TYR A 701 -29.68 29.98 19.14
N LEU A 702 -30.68 30.62 18.54
CA LEU A 702 -31.01 32.03 18.84
C LEU A 702 -31.53 32.20 20.27
N LYS A 703 -32.43 31.31 20.71
CA LYS A 703 -32.86 31.23 22.12
C LYS A 703 -31.68 30.87 23.04
N MET A 704 -30.79 29.99 22.61
CA MET A 704 -29.61 29.62 23.39
C MET A 704 -28.67 30.82 23.62
N VAL A 705 -28.37 31.61 22.58
CA VAL A 705 -27.45 32.74 22.68
C VAL A 705 -28.03 33.91 23.47
N PHE A 706 -29.30 34.26 23.24
CA PHE A 706 -29.89 35.46 23.84
C PHE A 706 -30.67 35.21 25.15
N CYS A 707 -31.07 33.96 25.46
CA CYS A 707 -31.90 33.65 26.64
C CYS A 707 -31.28 32.67 27.66
N LEU A 708 -30.19 31.96 27.37
CA LEU A 708 -29.64 30.95 28.28
C LEU A 708 -28.79 31.56 29.41
N LEU A 709 -27.98 32.57 29.10
CA LEU A 709 -27.06 33.23 30.03
C LEU A 709 -27.33 34.75 30.09
N PRO A 710 -26.95 35.43 31.19
CA PRO A 710 -27.04 36.88 31.28
C PRO A 710 -26.29 37.58 30.14
N PRO A 711 -26.69 38.79 29.72
CA PRO A 711 -26.13 39.44 28.53
C PRO A 711 -24.60 39.63 28.54
N ASN A 712 -24.01 39.76 29.75
CA ASN A 712 -22.57 39.91 29.95
C ASN A 712 -21.76 38.65 29.58
N LEU A 713 -22.41 37.48 29.48
CA LEU A 713 -21.77 36.20 29.14
C LEU A 713 -22.13 35.70 27.72
N THR A 714 -22.79 36.51 26.91
CA THR A 714 -23.11 36.19 25.50
C THR A 714 -21.90 35.70 24.68
N PRO A 715 -20.69 36.30 24.81
CA PRO A 715 -19.50 35.80 24.08
C PRO A 715 -19.09 34.37 24.45
N LEU A 716 -19.37 33.94 25.68
CA LEU A 716 -19.10 32.58 26.16
C LEU A 716 -20.06 31.58 25.47
N THR A 717 -21.34 31.92 25.35
CA THR A 717 -22.33 31.10 24.63
C THR A 717 -21.97 30.97 23.16
N ILE A 718 -21.54 32.06 22.51
CA ILE A 718 -21.06 32.04 21.12
C ILE A 718 -19.84 31.12 20.99
N THR A 719 -18.91 31.17 21.94
CA THR A 719 -17.72 30.29 21.95
C THR A 719 -18.11 28.82 22.05
N PHE A 720 -19.10 28.45 22.89
CA PHE A 720 -19.61 27.08 22.95
C PHE A 720 -20.29 26.65 21.65
N CYS A 721 -21.03 27.55 20.99
CA CYS A 721 -21.63 27.27 19.67
C CYS A 721 -20.55 27.04 18.59
N MET A 722 -19.44 27.79 18.62
CA MET A 722 -18.32 27.59 17.70
C MET A 722 -17.58 26.26 17.94
N ILE A 723 -17.42 25.84 19.20
CA ILE A 723 -16.85 24.53 19.54
C ILE A 723 -17.79 23.40 19.06
N TRP A 724 -19.10 23.57 19.24
CA TRP A 724 -20.10 22.62 18.76
C TRP A 724 -20.12 22.54 17.23
N LEU A 725 -19.99 23.67 16.52
CA LEU A 725 -19.85 23.72 15.06
C LEU A 725 -18.65 22.89 14.58
N LEU A 726 -17.47 23.06 15.20
CA LEU A 726 -16.28 22.25 14.89
C LEU A 726 -16.49 20.75 15.17
N PHE A 727 -17.27 20.42 16.20
CA PHE A 727 -17.62 19.03 16.51
C PHE A 727 -18.59 18.44 15.47
N LEU A 728 -19.58 19.19 14.99
CA LEU A 728 -20.49 18.77 13.92
C LEU A 728 -19.73 18.47 12.61
N PHE A 729 -18.70 19.25 12.28
CA PHE A 729 -17.82 18.94 11.15
C PHE A 729 -17.09 17.59 11.30
N ILE A 730 -16.70 17.24 12.53
CA ILE A 730 -16.11 15.92 12.82
C ILE A 730 -17.16 14.82 12.62
N VAL A 731 -18.42 15.05 13.01
CA VAL A 731 -19.53 14.11 12.78
C VAL A 731 -19.71 13.86 11.29
N LEU A 732 -19.84 14.92 10.49
CA LEU A 732 -20.01 14.83 9.03
C LEU A 732 -18.89 14.01 8.38
N GLY A 733 -17.63 14.32 8.68
CA GLY A 733 -16.48 13.61 8.11
C GLY A 733 -16.36 12.15 8.55
N LEU A 734 -16.70 11.83 9.81
CA LEU A 734 -16.67 10.45 10.31
C LEU A 734 -17.79 9.59 9.72
N THR A 735 -19.02 10.11 9.67
CA THR A 735 -20.18 9.42 9.10
C THR A 735 -19.95 9.15 7.61
N ALA A 736 -19.47 10.13 6.86
CA ALA A 736 -19.17 9.98 5.44
C ALA A 736 -18.08 8.91 5.18
N SER A 737 -16.94 9.02 5.87
CA SER A 737 -15.77 8.17 5.59
C SER A 737 -15.90 6.72 6.05
N LYS A 738 -16.51 6.47 7.21
CA LYS A 738 -16.55 5.13 7.83
C LYS A 738 -17.83 4.35 7.58
N PHE A 739 -18.94 5.04 7.27
CA PHE A 739 -20.25 4.41 7.24
C PHE A 739 -20.96 4.60 5.90
N PHE A 740 -20.93 5.81 5.32
CA PHE A 740 -21.62 6.10 4.07
C PHE A 740 -20.91 5.49 2.84
N CYS A 741 -19.60 5.69 2.70
CA CYS A 741 -18.85 5.23 1.52
C CYS A 741 -18.79 3.69 1.36
N PRO A 742 -18.51 2.89 2.42
CA PRO A 742 -18.46 1.43 2.28
C PRO A 742 -19.82 0.83 1.86
N ASN A 743 -20.92 1.33 2.44
CA ASN A 743 -22.26 0.90 2.08
C ASN A 743 -22.61 1.23 0.62
N LEU A 744 -22.17 2.39 0.11
CA LEU A 744 -22.31 2.76 -1.30
C LEU A 744 -21.52 1.84 -2.24
N SER A 745 -20.30 1.47 -1.86
CA SER A 745 -19.48 0.48 -2.59
C SER A 745 -20.18 -0.90 -2.64
N ALA A 746 -20.76 -1.34 -1.52
CA ALA A 746 -21.55 -2.57 -1.45
C ALA A 746 -22.78 -2.53 -2.37
N ILE A 747 -23.49 -1.39 -2.46
CA ILE A 747 -24.64 -1.20 -3.36
C ILE A 747 -24.19 -1.24 -4.83
N SER A 748 -23.13 -0.50 -5.17
CA SER A 748 -22.61 -0.43 -6.54
C SER A 748 -22.14 -1.79 -7.07
N SER A 749 -21.45 -2.57 -6.22
CA SER A 749 -20.97 -3.92 -6.56
C SER A 749 -22.13 -4.90 -6.71
N THR A 750 -23.14 -4.84 -5.84
CA THR A 750 -24.34 -5.70 -5.91
C THR A 750 -25.16 -5.43 -7.17
N LEU A 751 -25.34 -4.16 -7.54
CA LEU A 751 -26.10 -3.75 -8.73
C LEU A 751 -25.31 -3.80 -10.04
N ARG A 752 -24.02 -4.18 -10.00
CA ARG A 752 -23.08 -4.19 -11.16
C ARG A 752 -23.05 -2.87 -11.92
N LEU A 753 -23.17 -1.74 -11.21
CA LEU A 753 -23.18 -0.42 -11.82
C LEU A 753 -21.74 0.09 -12.00
N THR A 754 -21.50 0.82 -13.08
CA THR A 754 -20.23 1.54 -13.23
C THR A 754 -20.13 2.65 -12.18
N HIS A 755 -18.92 2.93 -11.68
CA HIS A 755 -18.66 3.97 -10.68
C HIS A 755 -19.27 5.34 -11.05
N ASN A 756 -19.30 5.70 -12.33
CA ASN A 756 -19.92 6.94 -12.80
C ASN A 756 -21.45 6.92 -12.67
N VAL A 757 -22.09 5.79 -12.95
CA VAL A 757 -23.56 5.64 -12.81
C VAL A 757 -23.95 5.65 -11.33
N ALA A 758 -23.18 4.97 -10.47
CA ALA A 758 -23.39 4.99 -9.03
C ALA A 758 -23.24 6.39 -8.43
N GLY A 759 -22.27 7.17 -8.92
CA GLY A 759 -22.05 8.57 -8.52
C GLY A 759 -23.22 9.50 -8.91
N VAL A 760 -23.70 9.40 -10.14
CA VAL A 760 -24.78 10.27 -10.65
C VAL A 760 -26.17 9.93 -10.08
N THR A 761 -26.37 8.71 -9.57
CA THR A 761 -27.69 8.23 -9.13
C THR A 761 -27.79 8.10 -7.61
N PHE A 762 -27.07 7.15 -7.01
CA PHE A 762 -27.17 6.87 -5.58
C PHE A 762 -26.48 7.92 -4.72
N LEU A 763 -25.27 8.32 -5.10
CA LEU A 763 -24.52 9.33 -4.33
C LEU A 763 -25.19 10.70 -4.42
N ALA A 764 -25.59 11.11 -5.63
CA ALA A 764 -26.38 12.31 -5.86
C ALA A 764 -27.70 12.33 -5.07
N LEU A 765 -28.42 11.20 -5.02
CA LEU A 765 -29.65 11.07 -4.24
C LEU A 765 -29.40 11.14 -2.73
N GLY A 766 -28.37 10.45 -2.23
CA GLY A 766 -28.05 10.42 -0.79
C GLY A 766 -27.65 11.79 -0.25
N ASN A 767 -26.94 12.56 -1.06
CA ASN A 767 -26.51 13.91 -0.74
C ASN A 767 -27.62 14.96 -0.96
N GLY A 768 -28.38 14.85 -2.05
CA GLY A 768 -29.36 15.85 -2.44
C GLY A 768 -30.77 15.67 -1.86
N ALA A 769 -31.13 14.48 -1.35
CA ALA A 769 -32.47 14.27 -0.78
C ALA A 769 -32.81 15.23 0.39
N PRO A 770 -31.90 15.51 1.34
CA PRO A 770 -32.12 16.52 2.37
C PRO A 770 -32.42 17.91 1.82
N ASP A 771 -31.69 18.35 0.78
CA ASP A 771 -31.85 19.67 0.19
C ASP A 771 -33.18 19.82 -0.53
N VAL A 772 -33.65 18.76 -1.20
CA VAL A 772 -34.97 18.70 -1.82
C VAL A 772 -36.07 18.91 -0.77
N PHE A 773 -35.97 18.25 0.38
CA PHE A 773 -36.97 18.41 1.44
C PHE A 773 -36.97 19.83 2.03
N SER A 774 -35.79 20.39 2.31
CA SER A 774 -35.65 21.78 2.75
C SER A 774 -36.23 22.76 1.73
N ALA A 775 -35.97 22.56 0.44
CA ALA A 775 -36.56 23.36 -0.64
C ALA A 775 -38.08 23.25 -0.66
N THR A 776 -38.65 22.04 -0.58
CA THR A 776 -40.12 21.85 -0.60
C THR A 776 -40.84 22.54 0.56
N VAL A 777 -40.25 22.55 1.75
CA VAL A 777 -40.79 23.29 2.91
C VAL A 777 -40.68 24.79 2.69
N ALA A 778 -39.56 25.28 2.16
CA ALA A 778 -39.35 26.70 1.85
C ALA A 778 -40.32 27.22 0.78
N PHE A 779 -40.76 26.39 -0.17
CA PHE A 779 -41.79 26.75 -1.16
C PHE A 779 -43.23 26.63 -0.64
N SER A 780 -43.45 26.04 0.55
CA SER A 780 -44.77 25.97 1.17
C SER A 780 -45.24 27.32 1.72
N HIS A 781 -44.31 28.27 1.96
CA HIS A 781 -44.61 29.63 2.40
C HIS A 781 -44.24 30.65 1.29
N PRO A 782 -45.15 31.57 0.90
CA PRO A 782 -44.92 32.49 -0.23
C PRO A 782 -43.71 33.43 -0.06
N HIS A 783 -43.41 33.87 1.17
CA HIS A 783 -42.35 34.84 1.45
C HIS A 783 -40.94 34.23 1.52
N THR A 784 -40.81 32.90 1.60
CA THR A 784 -39.52 32.19 1.68
C THR A 784 -39.09 31.55 0.36
N ALA A 785 -39.96 31.56 -0.65
CA ALA A 785 -39.68 30.97 -1.96
C ALA A 785 -38.49 31.63 -2.70
N GLY A 786 -38.34 32.96 -2.58
CA GLY A 786 -37.20 33.68 -3.18
C GLY A 786 -35.85 33.31 -2.55
N LEU A 787 -35.84 33.11 -1.22
CA LEU A 787 -34.65 32.66 -0.48
C LEU A 787 -34.24 31.24 -0.87
N ALA A 788 -35.21 30.36 -1.15
CA ALA A 788 -34.96 28.98 -1.59
C ALA A 788 -34.27 28.91 -2.96
N ILE A 789 -34.72 29.71 -3.94
CA ILE A 789 -34.07 29.78 -5.26
C ILE A 789 -32.66 30.33 -5.13
N GLY A 790 -32.49 31.38 -4.33
CA GLY A 790 -31.19 31.93 -4.00
C GLY A 790 -30.21 30.89 -3.42
N ALA A 791 -30.68 30.11 -2.45
CA ALA A 791 -29.90 29.05 -1.83
C ALA A 791 -29.51 27.94 -2.84
N LEU A 792 -30.39 27.59 -3.79
CA LEU A 792 -30.10 26.61 -4.85
C LEU A 792 -28.99 27.09 -5.81
N PHE A 793 -29.02 28.36 -6.23
CA PHE A 793 -27.95 28.93 -7.05
C PHE A 793 -26.63 29.05 -6.29
N GLY A 794 -26.68 29.48 -5.02
CA GLY A 794 -25.52 29.53 -4.13
C GLY A 794 -24.88 28.16 -3.89
N ALA A 795 -25.70 27.14 -3.64
CA ALA A 795 -25.28 25.74 -3.52
C ALA A 795 -24.63 25.26 -4.82
N GLY A 796 -25.26 25.57 -5.96
CA GLY A 796 -24.76 25.20 -7.28
C GLY A 796 -23.37 25.76 -7.58
N ILE A 797 -23.11 27.04 -7.29
CA ILE A 797 -21.77 27.62 -7.50
C ILE A 797 -20.75 27.05 -6.51
N PHE A 798 -21.14 26.83 -5.26
CA PHE A 798 -20.25 26.26 -4.24
C PHE A 798 -19.82 24.83 -4.61
N VAL A 799 -20.74 23.96 -5.04
CA VAL A 799 -20.41 22.58 -5.41
C VAL A 799 -19.58 22.49 -6.69
N THR A 800 -19.93 23.23 -7.75
CA THR A 800 -19.18 23.16 -9.01
C THR A 800 -17.82 23.84 -8.98
N THR A 801 -17.55 24.67 -7.97
CA THR A 801 -16.25 25.36 -7.85
C THR A 801 -15.45 24.84 -6.66
N VAL A 802 -15.96 24.95 -5.44
CA VAL A 802 -15.23 24.59 -4.21
C VAL A 802 -15.12 23.07 -4.06
N VAL A 803 -16.22 22.33 -4.22
CA VAL A 803 -16.21 20.86 -4.05
C VAL A 803 -15.46 20.18 -5.20
N ALA A 804 -15.83 20.50 -6.45
CA ALA A 804 -15.12 19.99 -7.63
C ALA A 804 -13.62 20.39 -7.64
N GLY A 805 -13.30 21.61 -7.18
CA GLY A 805 -11.93 22.09 -7.04
C GLY A 805 -11.14 21.32 -5.98
N ALA A 806 -11.74 21.06 -4.82
CA ALA A 806 -11.14 20.26 -3.76
C ALA A 806 -10.91 18.79 -4.18
N VAL A 807 -11.86 18.17 -4.89
CA VAL A 807 -11.70 16.82 -5.48
C VAL A 807 -10.50 16.77 -6.42
N SER A 808 -10.37 17.77 -7.30
CA SER A 808 -9.26 17.88 -8.26
C SER A 808 -7.89 18.12 -7.60
N LEU A 809 -7.86 18.76 -6.42
CA LEU A 809 -6.62 18.98 -5.66
C LEU A 809 -6.13 17.71 -4.95
N VAL A 810 -7.05 16.92 -4.40
CA VAL A 810 -6.73 15.70 -3.64
C VAL A 810 -6.03 14.67 -4.51
N LYS A 811 -6.56 14.39 -5.71
CA LYS A 811 -5.98 13.40 -6.62
C LYS A 811 -6.22 13.83 -8.07
N PRO A 812 -5.17 14.15 -8.86
CA PRO A 812 -5.35 14.46 -10.27
C PRO A 812 -5.79 13.20 -11.04
N PHE A 813 -6.74 13.36 -11.97
CA PHE A 813 -7.31 12.23 -12.70
C PHE A 813 -7.87 12.64 -14.08
N THR A 814 -8.03 11.64 -14.96
CA THR A 814 -8.71 11.81 -16.25
C THR A 814 -10.20 11.51 -16.10
N VAL A 815 -11.04 12.44 -16.57
CA VAL A 815 -12.49 12.33 -16.51
C VAL A 815 -13.01 11.60 -17.76
N ALA A 816 -14.06 10.80 -17.61
CA ALA A 816 -14.73 10.20 -18.75
C ALA A 816 -15.40 11.29 -19.62
N THR A 817 -14.99 11.39 -20.88
CA THR A 817 -15.42 12.43 -21.83
C THR A 817 -16.94 12.52 -22.00
N ARG A 818 -17.61 11.40 -22.31
CA ARG A 818 -19.06 11.40 -22.61
C ARG A 818 -19.92 11.69 -21.37
N PRO A 819 -19.70 11.04 -20.20
CA PRO A 819 -20.48 11.34 -19.00
C PRO A 819 -20.31 12.79 -18.51
N PHE A 820 -19.09 13.33 -18.52
CA PHE A 820 -18.83 14.70 -18.09
C PHE A 820 -19.54 15.73 -18.97
N LEU A 821 -19.39 15.63 -20.29
CA LEU A 821 -20.06 16.56 -21.22
C LEU A 821 -21.58 16.47 -21.10
N ARG A 822 -22.14 15.26 -20.97
CA ARG A 822 -23.58 15.07 -20.71
C ARG A 822 -24.01 15.84 -19.46
N ASP A 823 -23.34 15.60 -18.33
CA ASP A 823 -23.75 16.18 -17.04
C ASP A 823 -23.68 17.72 -17.07
N VAL A 824 -22.61 18.29 -17.65
CA VAL A 824 -22.47 19.75 -17.80
C VAL A 824 -23.54 20.33 -18.74
N ILE A 825 -23.87 19.67 -19.86
CA ILE A 825 -24.91 20.14 -20.80
C ILE A 825 -26.29 20.14 -20.15
N PHE A 826 -26.68 19.05 -19.48
CA PHE A 826 -27.98 18.98 -18.80
C PHE A 826 -28.06 20.02 -17.67
N TYR A 827 -26.96 20.28 -16.97
CA TYR A 827 -26.96 21.31 -15.94
C TYR A 827 -27.04 22.73 -16.53
N MET A 828 -26.31 23.02 -17.61
CA MET A 828 -26.44 24.29 -18.33
C MET A 828 -27.87 24.53 -18.83
N ALA A 829 -28.54 23.49 -19.35
CA ALA A 829 -29.92 23.57 -19.78
C ALA A 829 -30.87 23.87 -18.60
N ALA A 830 -30.68 23.21 -17.45
CA ALA A 830 -31.45 23.46 -16.23
C ALA A 830 -31.26 24.89 -15.72
N VAL A 831 -30.00 25.37 -15.63
CA VAL A 831 -29.68 26.74 -15.19
C VAL A 831 -30.26 27.77 -16.13
N PHE A 832 -30.16 27.56 -17.45
CA PHE A 832 -30.73 28.45 -18.45
C PHE A 832 -32.27 28.49 -18.37
N TRP A 833 -32.92 27.33 -18.22
CA TRP A 833 -34.37 27.26 -18.06
C TRP A 833 -34.83 28.02 -16.80
N THR A 834 -34.14 27.81 -15.66
CA THR A 834 -34.44 28.53 -14.42
C THR A 834 -34.21 30.04 -14.55
N PHE A 835 -33.16 30.46 -15.25
CA PHE A 835 -32.91 31.87 -15.56
C PHE A 835 -34.06 32.50 -16.36
N VAL A 836 -34.59 31.81 -17.37
CA VAL A 836 -35.73 32.28 -18.18
C VAL A 836 -37.00 32.42 -17.32
N ILE A 837 -37.22 31.50 -16.40
CA ILE A 837 -38.37 31.57 -15.47
C ILE A 837 -38.23 32.74 -14.51
N LEU A 838 -37.04 32.95 -13.94
CA LEU A 838 -36.77 34.10 -13.10
C LEU A 838 -36.96 35.42 -13.84
N TYR A 839 -36.60 35.47 -15.13
CA TYR A 839 -36.85 36.64 -15.99
C TYR A 839 -38.35 36.90 -16.23
N ARG A 840 -39.16 35.84 -16.36
CA ARG A 840 -40.61 35.94 -16.56
C ARG A 840 -41.40 36.16 -15.27
N GLY A 841 -40.83 35.87 -14.11
CA GLY A 841 -41.47 36.04 -12.80
C GLY A 841 -42.66 35.12 -12.53
N THR A 842 -42.96 34.16 -13.41
CA THR A 842 -44.08 33.22 -13.29
C THR A 842 -43.67 31.82 -13.75
N ILE A 843 -44.19 30.78 -13.09
CA ILE A 843 -44.04 29.37 -13.51
C ILE A 843 -45.42 28.72 -13.64
N SER A 844 -45.63 28.07 -14.79
CA SER A 844 -46.85 27.34 -15.13
C SER A 844 -46.73 25.84 -14.82
N LEU A 845 -47.87 25.13 -14.74
CA LEU A 845 -47.90 23.69 -14.43
C LEU A 845 -47.11 22.87 -15.46
N GLY A 846 -47.19 23.27 -16.74
CA GLY A 846 -46.44 22.63 -17.82
C GLY A 846 -44.93 22.79 -17.68
N GLU A 847 -44.46 23.94 -17.22
CA GLU A 847 -43.03 24.18 -16.95
C GLU A 847 -42.56 23.40 -15.72
N THR A 848 -43.37 23.31 -14.65
CA THR A 848 -43.08 22.48 -13.47
C THR A 848 -43.01 20.98 -13.80
N LEU A 849 -43.96 20.46 -14.58
CA LEU A 849 -43.88 19.08 -15.09
C LEU A 849 -42.70 18.89 -16.06
N GLY A 850 -42.32 19.94 -16.78
CA GLY A 850 -41.12 20.00 -17.62
C GLY A 850 -39.82 19.79 -16.83
N TYR A 851 -39.69 20.37 -15.63
CA TYR A 851 -38.54 20.13 -14.73
C TYR A 851 -38.42 18.66 -14.32
N LEU A 852 -39.53 18.07 -13.87
CA LEU A 852 -39.56 16.66 -13.48
C LEU A 852 -39.30 15.75 -14.68
N GLY A 853 -39.88 16.10 -15.85
CA GLY A 853 -39.64 15.39 -17.12
C GLY A 853 -38.20 15.47 -17.58
N LEU A 854 -37.55 16.64 -17.48
CA LEU A 854 -36.14 16.82 -17.83
C LEU A 854 -35.21 15.96 -16.96
N TYR A 855 -35.53 15.81 -15.68
CA TYR A 855 -34.78 14.89 -14.80
C TYR A 855 -34.99 13.41 -15.19
N VAL A 856 -36.22 13.01 -15.53
CA VAL A 856 -36.47 11.65 -16.04
C VAL A 856 -35.70 11.39 -17.34
N VAL A 857 -35.68 12.36 -18.27
CA VAL A 857 -34.88 12.28 -19.50
C VAL A 857 -33.39 12.18 -19.18
N TYR A 858 -32.90 12.95 -18.20
CA TYR A 858 -31.52 12.86 -17.73
C TYR A 858 -31.17 11.45 -17.22
N VAL A 859 -31.99 10.89 -16.32
CA VAL A 859 -31.79 9.53 -15.77
C VAL A 859 -31.85 8.46 -16.87
N ILE A 860 -32.82 8.54 -17.78
CA ILE A 860 -32.91 7.63 -18.93
C ILE A 860 -31.66 7.75 -19.80
N THR A 861 -31.19 8.96 -20.08
CA THR A 861 -29.96 9.19 -20.87
C THR A 861 -28.73 8.61 -20.18
N VAL A 862 -28.64 8.69 -18.85
CA VAL A 862 -27.58 8.06 -18.06
C VAL A 862 -27.61 6.53 -18.20
N ILE A 863 -28.79 5.92 -18.04
CA ILE A 863 -28.97 4.46 -18.12
C ILE A 863 -28.71 3.96 -19.55
N VAL A 864 -29.27 4.61 -20.56
CA VAL A 864 -29.09 4.26 -21.98
C VAL A 864 -27.64 4.44 -22.41
N SER A 865 -26.96 5.53 -22.01
CA SER A 865 -25.54 5.75 -22.30
C SER A 865 -24.66 4.67 -21.67
N ALA A 866 -24.98 4.23 -20.44
CA ALA A 866 -24.29 3.12 -19.79
C ALA A 866 -24.52 1.78 -20.51
N TYR A 867 -25.76 1.52 -20.94
CA TYR A 867 -26.11 0.34 -21.72
C TYR A 867 -25.38 0.30 -23.08
N ILE A 868 -25.44 1.40 -23.85
CA ILE A 868 -24.76 1.54 -25.15
C ILE A 868 -23.25 1.41 -25.01
N TYR A 869 -22.64 2.01 -23.98
CA TYR A 869 -21.21 1.88 -23.72
C TYR A 869 -20.80 0.42 -23.46
N SER A 870 -21.59 -0.32 -22.66
CA SER A 870 -21.35 -1.75 -22.43
C SER A 870 -21.44 -2.57 -23.74
N HIS A 871 -22.38 -2.22 -24.62
CA HIS A 871 -22.64 -2.93 -25.86
C HIS A 871 -21.62 -2.57 -26.97
N GLN A 872 -21.17 -1.31 -27.04
CA GLN A 872 -20.13 -0.85 -27.97
C GLN A 872 -18.77 -1.46 -27.64
N LYS A 873 -18.40 -1.57 -26.35
CA LYS A 873 -17.17 -2.24 -25.91
C LYS A 873 -17.15 -3.71 -26.35
N HIS A 874 -18.28 -4.41 -26.31
CA HIS A 874 -18.39 -5.77 -26.84
C HIS A 874 -18.35 -5.86 -28.38
N SER A 875 -18.76 -4.82 -29.12
CA SER A 875 -18.70 -4.83 -30.60
C SER A 875 -17.32 -4.44 -31.16
N VAL A 876 -16.61 -3.50 -30.51
CA VAL A 876 -15.29 -3.00 -30.95
C VAL A 876 -14.20 -4.06 -30.76
N THR A 877 -14.28 -4.87 -29.69
CA THR A 877 -13.40 -6.05 -29.50
C THR A 877 -13.64 -7.14 -30.56
N ARG A 878 -14.82 -7.13 -31.23
CA ARG A 878 -15.16 -8.10 -32.28
C ARG A 878 -14.79 -7.61 -33.69
N SER A 879 -14.79 -6.29 -33.94
CA SER A 879 -14.45 -5.69 -35.23
C SER A 879 -12.95 -5.41 -35.43
N SER A 880 -12.15 -5.26 -34.36
CA SER A 880 -10.70 -5.05 -34.47
C SER A 880 -9.92 -6.28 -34.96
N ILE A 881 -10.56 -7.46 -35.04
CA ILE A 881 -9.96 -8.70 -35.54
C ILE A 881 -10.05 -8.79 -37.07
N GLN A 882 -10.84 -7.94 -37.76
CA GLN A 882 -11.20 -8.19 -39.16
C GLN A 882 -10.67 -7.17 -40.20
N SER A 883 -10.02 -6.07 -39.82
CA SER A 883 -9.58 -5.07 -40.81
C SER A 883 -8.41 -4.18 -40.39
N SER A 884 -7.17 -4.55 -40.74
CA SER A 884 -6.11 -3.60 -41.15
C SER A 884 -4.77 -4.27 -41.51
N THR A 885 -4.70 -4.82 -42.72
CA THR A 885 -3.50 -4.80 -43.58
C THR A 885 -3.35 -3.40 -44.18
N HIS A 886 -2.37 -2.61 -43.71
CA HIS A 886 -1.57 -1.57 -44.42
C HIS A 886 -1.00 -0.52 -43.44
N VAL A 887 0.27 -0.16 -43.65
CA VAL A 887 1.15 0.80 -42.91
C VAL A 887 1.44 1.96 -43.92
N PRO A 888 1.71 3.26 -43.59
CA PRO A 888 2.61 3.75 -42.52
C PRO A 888 2.26 5.03 -41.70
N GLU A 889 2.97 5.10 -40.56
CA GLU A 889 3.58 6.25 -39.85
C GLU A 889 2.81 7.21 -38.89
N PHE A 890 3.41 7.26 -37.67
CA PHE A 890 3.67 8.36 -36.74
C PHE A 890 2.71 8.74 -35.58
N GLN A 891 3.22 8.41 -34.38
CA GLN A 891 3.27 9.15 -33.11
C GLN A 891 2.07 9.26 -32.15
N SER A 892 2.30 8.61 -31.00
CA SER A 892 2.31 9.15 -29.61
C SER A 892 1.16 8.83 -28.63
N SER A 893 1.61 8.40 -27.45
CA SER A 893 1.03 8.49 -26.09
C SER A 893 -0.21 7.67 -25.71
N GLU A 894 0.04 6.70 -24.80
CA GLU A 894 -0.68 6.38 -23.54
C GLU A 894 -2.22 6.29 -23.54
N SER A 895 -2.75 5.13 -23.13
CA SER A 895 -3.32 4.95 -21.77
C SER A 895 -4.08 3.62 -21.59
N ASP A 896 -3.89 3.04 -20.41
CA ASP A 896 -4.56 1.89 -19.84
C ASP A 896 -6.08 2.08 -19.66
N ASP A 897 -6.84 1.00 -19.87
CA ASP A 897 -8.02 0.62 -19.07
C ASP A 897 -8.52 -0.76 -19.58
N GLU A 898 -7.84 -1.84 -19.16
CA GLU A 898 -8.28 -3.22 -19.39
C GLU A 898 -9.38 -3.56 -18.36
N ALA A 899 -10.60 -3.82 -18.84
CA ALA A 899 -11.68 -4.34 -18.01
C ALA A 899 -11.94 -5.79 -18.42
N ILE A 900 -11.57 -6.70 -17.52
CA ILE A 900 -11.90 -8.12 -17.54
C ILE A 900 -13.41 -8.24 -17.28
N LEU A 901 -14.16 -8.73 -18.27
CA LEU A 901 -15.54 -9.19 -18.10
C LEU A 901 -15.57 -10.70 -18.31
N ILE A 902 -15.86 -11.36 -17.18
CA ILE A 902 -16.00 -12.79 -16.96
C ILE A 902 -17.15 -13.36 -17.81
N SER A 903 -16.86 -14.39 -18.60
CA SER A 903 -17.87 -15.39 -18.95
C SER A 903 -17.86 -16.48 -17.89
N ASN A 904 -18.97 -16.50 -17.16
CA ASN A 904 -19.31 -17.25 -15.97
C ASN A 904 -19.11 -18.77 -16.02
N SER A 905 -19.11 -19.28 -14.78
CA SER A 905 -19.81 -20.48 -14.32
C SER A 905 -19.31 -21.82 -14.83
N SER A 906 -18.45 -22.46 -14.03
CA SER A 906 -18.50 -23.91 -13.75
C SER A 906 -17.33 -24.45 -12.89
N ILE A 907 -16.42 -23.61 -12.36
CA ILE A 907 -15.25 -24.11 -11.60
C ILE A 907 -15.03 -23.30 -10.32
N GLN A 908 -16.11 -22.95 -9.61
CA GLN A 908 -16.07 -22.26 -8.32
C GLN A 908 -16.90 -23.03 -7.28
N GLU A 909 -16.74 -24.35 -7.23
CA GLU A 909 -17.21 -25.16 -6.09
C GLU A 909 -16.12 -26.05 -5.47
N ASP A 910 -14.88 -26.04 -5.95
CA ASP A 910 -13.85 -27.00 -5.47
C ASP A 910 -12.57 -26.38 -4.87
N TYR A 911 -12.53 -25.07 -4.55
CA TYR A 911 -11.32 -24.41 -4.01
C TYR A 911 -11.45 -23.71 -2.64
N ASP A 912 -12.62 -23.70 -2.00
CA ASP A 912 -12.83 -22.99 -0.73
C ASP A 912 -13.04 -23.90 0.51
N SER A 913 -12.40 -25.07 0.57
CA SER A 913 -12.49 -25.97 1.75
C SER A 913 -11.21 -26.11 2.59
N GLU A 914 -10.20 -25.25 2.43
CA GLU A 914 -8.95 -25.38 3.20
C GLU A 914 -8.50 -24.08 3.91
N TYR A 915 -9.41 -23.48 4.70
CA TYR A 915 -9.03 -22.74 5.91
C TYR A 915 -10.21 -22.66 6.89
N CYS A 916 -10.48 -23.77 7.58
CA CYS A 916 -11.32 -23.76 8.79
C CYS A 916 -10.39 -24.03 10.00
N PRO A 917 -10.30 -23.14 11.01
CA PRO A 917 -9.53 -23.42 12.21
C PRO A 917 -10.13 -24.63 12.95
N LEU A 918 -9.28 -25.61 13.29
CA LEU A 918 -9.66 -26.91 13.88
C LEU A 918 -10.17 -26.85 15.34
N LEU A 919 -10.51 -25.68 15.85
CA LEU A 919 -11.26 -25.52 17.10
C LEU A 919 -12.31 -24.42 16.91
N PRO A 920 -13.61 -24.70 17.12
CA PRO A 920 -14.62 -23.65 17.14
C PRO A 920 -14.36 -22.78 18.37
N TYR A 921 -13.70 -21.64 18.18
CA TYR A 921 -13.68 -20.59 19.17
C TYR A 921 -15.08 -19.98 19.19
N CYS A 922 -15.96 -20.54 20.02
CA CYS A 922 -17.26 -19.95 20.30
C CYS A 922 -17.03 -18.64 21.08
N GLU A 923 -16.82 -17.54 20.36
CA GLU A 923 -17.04 -16.23 20.95
C GLU A 923 -18.51 -16.17 21.37
N SER A 924 -18.75 -15.92 22.66
CA SER A 924 -20.08 -15.61 23.16
C SER A 924 -20.67 -14.46 22.35
N THR A 925 -21.98 -14.48 22.08
CA THR A 925 -22.67 -13.38 21.40
C THR A 925 -22.39 -12.01 22.04
N SER A 926 -22.18 -11.98 23.37
CA SER A 926 -21.77 -10.79 24.12
C SER A 926 -20.34 -10.31 23.83
N SER A 927 -19.38 -11.22 23.66
CA SER A 927 -18.00 -10.84 23.33
C SER A 927 -17.87 -10.29 21.91
N ILE A 928 -18.64 -10.85 20.97
CA ILE A 928 -18.74 -10.33 19.59
C ILE A 928 -19.33 -8.91 19.61
N LEU A 929 -20.37 -8.66 20.40
CA LEU A 929 -20.97 -7.34 20.52
C LEU A 929 -20.02 -6.32 21.15
N LEU A 930 -19.34 -6.68 22.25
CA LEU A 930 -18.43 -5.79 22.97
C LEU A 930 -17.17 -5.45 22.14
N SER A 931 -16.67 -6.41 21.35
CA SER A 931 -15.56 -6.18 20.43
C SER A 931 -15.97 -5.30 19.25
N SER A 932 -17.17 -5.53 18.71
CA SER A 932 -17.71 -4.75 17.58
C SER A 932 -18.04 -3.30 17.95
N LEU A 933 -18.43 -3.04 19.20
CA LEU A 933 -18.74 -1.69 19.71
C LEU A 933 -17.51 -0.92 20.22
N ASN A 934 -16.30 -1.50 20.22
CA ASN A 934 -15.10 -0.82 20.70
C ASN A 934 -14.28 -0.22 19.53
N PRO A 935 -14.36 1.11 19.28
CA PRO A 935 -13.64 1.75 18.18
C PRO A 935 -12.15 2.05 18.49
N VAL A 936 -11.68 1.72 19.71
CA VAL A 936 -10.31 1.98 20.16
C VAL A 936 -9.49 0.69 20.10
N ASP A 937 -8.66 0.61 19.07
CA ASP A 937 -7.61 -0.40 19.00
C ASP A 937 -6.52 -0.07 20.05
N ARG A 938 -6.42 -0.95 21.05
CA ARG A 938 -5.45 -0.86 22.16
C ARG A 938 -4.00 -0.75 21.67
N ARG A 939 -3.66 -1.34 20.51
CA ARG A 939 -2.30 -1.30 19.93
C ARG A 939 -2.01 0.06 19.28
N LYS A 940 -2.99 0.59 18.53
CA LYS A 940 -2.88 1.91 17.86
C LYS A 940 -2.87 3.06 18.86
N TRP A 941 -3.63 2.93 19.96
CA TRP A 941 -3.67 3.88 21.07
C TRP A 941 -2.30 4.15 21.69
N ARG A 942 -1.52 3.08 21.95
CA ARG A 942 -0.21 3.19 22.62
C ARG A 942 0.89 3.85 21.78
N ARG A 943 0.81 3.83 20.44
CA ARG A 943 1.88 4.33 19.54
C ARG A 943 1.71 5.78 19.08
N LYS A 944 0.56 6.41 19.34
CA LYS A 944 0.22 7.75 18.83
C LYS A 944 0.45 8.84 19.88
N THR A 945 0.67 10.07 19.39
CA THR A 945 0.93 11.28 20.20
C THR A 945 -0.24 11.61 21.12
N TRP A 946 0.02 12.37 22.19
CA TRP A 946 -1.01 12.76 23.15
C TRP A 946 -2.14 13.58 22.50
N CYS A 947 -1.83 14.48 21.56
CA CYS A 947 -2.83 15.22 20.79
C CYS A 947 -3.77 14.28 20.01
N TRP A 948 -3.23 13.26 19.33
CA TRP A 948 -4.06 12.25 18.64
C TRP A 948 -4.94 11.47 19.62
N ARG A 949 -4.43 11.14 20.81
CA ARG A 949 -5.19 10.44 21.86
C ARG A 949 -6.33 11.31 22.40
N ALA A 950 -6.08 12.59 22.67
CA ALA A 950 -7.10 13.53 23.10
C ALA A 950 -8.22 13.66 22.05
N ILE A 951 -7.86 13.83 20.77
CA ILE A 951 -8.82 13.88 19.66
C ILE A 951 -9.57 12.54 19.51
N LYS A 952 -8.91 11.39 19.72
CA LYS A 952 -9.55 10.08 19.64
C LYS A 952 -10.50 9.83 20.82
N ILE A 953 -10.18 10.26 22.05
CA ILE A 953 -11.12 10.25 23.18
C ILE A 953 -12.35 11.07 22.85
N LEU A 954 -12.17 12.30 22.36
CA LEU A 954 -13.27 13.19 21.99
C LEU A 954 -14.19 12.56 20.91
N LYS A 955 -13.62 11.82 19.95
CA LYS A 955 -14.36 11.15 18.87
C LYS A 955 -15.03 9.84 19.28
N THR A 956 -14.54 9.17 20.32
CA THR A 956 -14.96 7.79 20.66
C THR A 956 -16.45 7.66 21.01
N PRO A 957 -17.05 8.53 21.84
CA PRO A 957 -18.48 8.45 22.15
C PRO A 957 -19.37 8.51 20.90
N LEU A 958 -19.01 9.37 19.97
CA LEU A 958 -19.70 9.53 18.70
C LEU A 958 -19.50 8.30 17.78
N GLU A 959 -18.28 7.78 17.67
CA GLU A 959 -18.02 6.58 16.88
C GLU A 959 -18.79 5.36 17.41
N VAL A 960 -18.95 5.23 18.74
CA VAL A 960 -19.79 4.18 19.35
C VAL A 960 -21.26 4.38 18.99
N LEU A 961 -21.77 5.62 19.08
CA LEU A 961 -23.16 5.93 18.71
C LEU A 961 -23.45 5.61 17.24
N LEU A 962 -22.53 5.96 16.33
CA LEU A 962 -22.66 5.65 14.90
C LEU A 962 -22.56 4.14 14.63
N LEU A 963 -21.65 3.42 15.31
CA LEU A 963 -21.57 1.96 15.24
C LEU A 963 -22.84 1.27 15.73
N LEU A 964 -23.53 1.85 16.72
CA LEU A 964 -24.78 1.31 17.27
C LEU A 964 -25.99 1.53 16.35
N THR A 965 -25.94 2.55 15.50
CA THR A 965 -27.11 3.03 14.75
C THR A 965 -27.01 2.77 13.25
N VAL A 966 -25.81 2.69 12.70
CA VAL A 966 -25.58 2.53 11.25
C VAL A 966 -25.00 1.15 10.93
N PRO A 967 -25.75 0.28 10.22
CA PRO A 967 -25.18 -0.96 9.69
C PRO A 967 -24.15 -0.66 8.60
N VAL A 968 -23.07 -1.43 8.57
CA VAL A 968 -21.99 -1.29 7.59
C VAL A 968 -21.74 -2.63 6.93
N VAL A 969 -21.92 -2.68 5.62
CA VAL A 969 -21.53 -3.79 4.76
C VAL A 969 -20.34 -3.34 3.94
N ASP A 970 -19.24 -4.07 4.06
CA ASP A 970 -17.97 -3.72 3.40
C ASP A 970 -17.58 -4.86 2.44
N PRO A 971 -17.66 -4.66 1.11
CA PRO A 971 -17.36 -5.71 0.15
C PRO A 971 -15.85 -6.06 0.11
N ASP A 972 -14.99 -5.20 0.66
CA ASP A 972 -13.53 -5.39 0.65
C ASP A 972 -13.04 -6.28 1.80
N LYS A 973 -13.94 -6.72 2.70
CA LYS A 973 -13.64 -7.66 3.80
C LYS A 973 -14.23 -9.05 3.53
N GLU A 974 -13.48 -10.10 3.88
CA GLU A 974 -13.87 -11.51 3.68
C GLU A 974 -15.22 -11.86 4.34
N ASP A 975 -15.52 -11.32 5.52
CA ASP A 975 -16.78 -11.54 6.26
C ASP A 975 -17.91 -10.57 5.85
N ARG A 976 -17.67 -9.69 4.88
CA ARG A 976 -18.51 -8.54 4.52
C ARG A 976 -18.89 -7.66 5.71
N ASN A 977 -18.13 -7.70 6.82
CA ASN A 977 -18.42 -7.07 8.10
C ASN A 977 -19.67 -7.63 8.83
N TRP A 978 -20.01 -8.91 8.65
CA TRP A 978 -21.14 -9.55 9.34
C TRP A 978 -20.89 -9.71 10.85
N ARG A 979 -21.73 -9.07 11.66
CA ARG A 979 -21.73 -9.19 13.12
C ARG A 979 -23.16 -9.39 13.61
N ARG A 980 -23.62 -10.65 13.66
CA ARG A 980 -25.02 -11.02 13.98
C ARG A 980 -25.66 -10.21 15.13
N PRO A 981 -25.08 -10.10 16.35
CA PRO A 981 -25.71 -9.33 17.43
C PRO A 981 -25.82 -7.84 17.15
N LEU A 982 -24.83 -7.26 16.47
CA LEU A 982 -24.83 -5.85 16.12
C LEU A 982 -25.83 -5.56 14.99
N ASN A 983 -25.90 -6.42 13.97
CA ASN A 983 -26.86 -6.29 12.86
C ASN A 983 -28.30 -6.54 13.33
N CYS A 984 -28.54 -7.46 14.27
CA CYS A 984 -29.84 -7.62 14.91
C CYS A 984 -30.24 -6.38 15.72
N LEU A 985 -29.27 -5.73 16.37
CA LEU A 985 -29.49 -4.47 17.06
C LEU A 985 -29.77 -3.33 16.08
N HIS A 986 -29.11 -3.30 14.92
CA HIS A 986 -29.39 -2.33 13.85
C HIS A 986 -30.81 -2.40 13.33
N LEU A 987 -31.43 -3.58 13.25
CA LEU A 987 -32.84 -3.70 12.86
C LEU A 987 -33.80 -3.01 13.84
N ILE A 988 -33.35 -2.76 15.08
CA ILE A 988 -34.10 -2.03 16.10
C ILE A 988 -33.69 -0.55 16.09
N THR A 989 -32.38 -0.28 16.10
CA THR A 989 -31.86 1.09 16.27
C THR A 989 -31.94 1.93 15.00
N ALA A 990 -31.72 1.36 13.81
CA ALA A 990 -31.73 2.13 12.56
C ALA A 990 -33.12 2.72 12.23
N PRO A 991 -34.23 1.95 12.21
CA PRO A 991 -35.56 2.51 11.95
C PRO A 991 -36.00 3.51 13.02
N LEU A 992 -35.59 3.27 14.28
CA LEU A 992 -35.88 4.17 15.39
C LEU A 992 -35.15 5.51 15.22
N VAL A 993 -33.87 5.49 14.84
CA VAL A 993 -33.11 6.70 14.50
C VAL A 993 -33.79 7.44 13.35
N CYS A 994 -34.20 6.75 12.28
CA CYS A 994 -34.92 7.38 11.18
C CYS A 994 -36.15 8.13 11.69
N VAL A 995 -37.06 7.50 12.46
CA VAL A 995 -38.29 8.18 12.94
C VAL A 995 -38.02 9.29 13.95
N LEU A 996 -37.02 9.11 14.83
CA LEU A 996 -36.69 10.11 15.86
C LEU A 996 -35.93 11.32 15.29
N THR A 997 -35.28 11.18 14.13
CA THR A 997 -34.49 12.27 13.53
C THR A 997 -35.15 12.89 12.31
N PHE A 998 -36.12 12.21 11.68
CA PHE A 998 -36.84 12.75 10.53
C PHE A 998 -37.67 13.98 10.94
N ARG A 999 -37.56 15.06 10.15
CA ARG A 999 -38.15 16.38 10.47
C ARG A 999 -37.86 16.83 11.91
N SER A 1000 -36.60 16.78 12.31
CA SER A 1000 -36.15 17.32 13.61
C SER A 1000 -36.91 16.77 14.82
N GLY A 1001 -37.38 15.51 14.70
CA GLY A 1001 -38.06 14.77 15.75
C GLY A 1001 -39.58 14.93 15.81
N GLU A 1002 -40.20 15.63 14.85
CA GLU A 1002 -41.67 15.83 14.80
C GLU A 1002 -42.43 14.49 14.73
N TYR A 1003 -41.95 13.54 13.92
CA TYR A 1003 -42.53 12.20 13.82
C TYR A 1003 -42.23 11.30 15.02
N GLY A 1004 -41.21 11.63 15.82
CA GLY A 1004 -40.91 10.95 17.08
C GLY A 1004 -41.98 11.18 18.14
N LEU A 1005 -42.74 12.27 18.07
CA LEU A 1005 -43.84 12.58 18.99
C LEU A 1005 -45.23 12.36 18.37
N TYR A 1006 -45.30 12.04 17.09
CA TYR A 1006 -46.54 11.80 16.37
C TYR A 1006 -47.27 10.55 16.90
N ARG A 1007 -48.55 10.72 17.20
CA ARG A 1007 -49.43 9.64 17.67
C ARG A 1007 -50.51 9.37 16.63
N ILE A 1008 -50.62 8.12 16.19
CA ILE A 1008 -51.71 7.66 15.32
C ILE A 1008 -53.01 7.74 16.14
N GLU A 1009 -53.96 8.55 15.67
CA GLU A 1009 -55.24 8.84 16.36
C GLU A 1009 -55.11 9.26 17.84
N GLY A 1010 -53.96 9.84 18.23
CA GLY A 1010 -53.72 10.30 19.61
C GLY A 1010 -53.42 9.22 20.65
N GLN A 1011 -53.52 7.92 20.29
CA GLN A 1011 -53.39 6.81 21.25
C GLN A 1011 -52.05 6.06 21.16
N PHE A 1012 -51.47 5.88 19.96
CA PHE A 1012 -50.26 5.06 19.79
C PHE A 1012 -49.12 5.82 19.10
N PRO A 1013 -47.93 5.94 19.73
CA PRO A 1013 -46.82 6.68 19.14
C PRO A 1013 -46.10 5.88 18.04
N VAL A 1014 -45.72 6.54 16.95
CA VAL A 1014 -45.12 5.90 15.77
C VAL A 1014 -43.78 5.20 16.09
N TRP A 1015 -42.97 5.78 16.97
CA TRP A 1015 -41.70 5.16 17.39
C TRP A 1015 -41.90 3.80 18.08
N ALA A 1016 -43.01 3.62 18.82
CA ALA A 1016 -43.31 2.34 19.47
C ALA A 1016 -43.72 1.27 18.45
N LEU A 1017 -44.42 1.67 17.38
CA LEU A 1017 -44.76 0.77 16.27
C LEU A 1017 -43.51 0.28 15.56
N MET A 1018 -42.58 1.19 15.25
CA MET A 1018 -41.32 0.85 14.60
C MET A 1018 -40.41 0.02 15.50
N LEU A 1019 -40.43 0.26 16.82
CA LEU A 1019 -39.71 -0.56 17.79
C LEU A 1019 -40.25 -1.99 17.81
N LEU A 1020 -41.58 -2.18 17.82
CA LEU A 1020 -42.20 -3.51 17.77
C LEU A 1020 -41.87 -4.25 16.46
N PHE A 1021 -41.93 -3.55 15.33
CA PHE A 1021 -41.56 -4.11 14.02
C PHE A 1021 -40.07 -4.48 13.96
N GLY A 1022 -39.19 -3.61 14.46
CA GLY A 1022 -37.76 -3.85 14.54
C GLY A 1022 -37.40 -5.02 15.44
N LEU A 1023 -38.07 -5.16 16.60
CA LEU A 1023 -37.91 -6.31 17.50
C LEU A 1023 -38.38 -7.62 16.86
N PHE A 1024 -39.49 -7.59 16.13
CA PHE A 1024 -39.99 -8.76 15.39
C PHE A 1024 -39.02 -9.19 14.29
N LEU A 1025 -38.54 -8.25 13.46
CA LEU A 1025 -37.60 -8.55 12.40
C LEU A 1025 -36.22 -8.98 12.94
N SER A 1026 -35.78 -8.35 14.04
CA SER A 1026 -34.57 -8.72 14.77
C SER A 1026 -34.65 -10.14 15.33
N ALA A 1027 -35.80 -10.53 15.91
CA ALA A 1027 -36.03 -11.90 16.38
C ALA A 1027 -36.00 -12.92 15.23
N ILE A 1028 -36.61 -12.60 14.08
CA ILE A 1028 -36.55 -13.46 12.89
C ILE A 1028 -35.12 -13.63 12.42
N VAL A 1029 -34.37 -12.54 12.22
CA VAL A 1029 -32.98 -12.61 11.75
C VAL A 1029 -32.09 -13.30 12.77
N PHE A 1030 -32.29 -13.07 14.07
CA PHE A 1030 -31.57 -13.76 15.12
C PHE A 1030 -31.86 -15.27 15.11
N LEU A 1031 -33.10 -15.70 14.91
CA LEU A 1031 -33.46 -17.13 14.87
C LEU A 1031 -33.07 -17.84 13.57
N THR A 1032 -32.99 -17.11 12.45
CA THR A 1032 -32.75 -17.68 11.11
C THR A 1032 -31.28 -17.65 10.67
N THR A 1033 -30.40 -16.96 11.40
CA THR A 1033 -28.99 -16.76 11.00
C THR A 1033 -27.99 -17.21 12.06
N THR A 1034 -26.74 -17.43 11.65
CA THR A 1034 -25.62 -17.80 12.53
C THR A 1034 -24.52 -16.73 12.55
N ASN A 1035 -23.58 -16.84 13.50
CA ASN A 1035 -22.50 -15.86 13.65
C ASN A 1035 -21.41 -15.98 12.56
N ASP A 1036 -21.25 -17.15 11.95
CA ASP A 1036 -20.06 -17.48 11.16
C ASP A 1036 -20.18 -17.14 9.66
N HIS A 1037 -21.41 -17.00 9.14
CA HIS A 1037 -21.63 -16.68 7.73
C HIS A 1037 -22.74 -15.63 7.54
N PRO A 1038 -22.57 -14.67 6.61
CA PRO A 1038 -23.59 -13.68 6.28
C PRO A 1038 -24.78 -14.32 5.56
N PRO A 1039 -26.03 -13.90 5.85
CA PRO A 1039 -27.19 -14.35 5.08
C PRO A 1039 -27.17 -13.80 3.64
N PRO A 1040 -27.88 -14.43 2.68
CA PRO A 1040 -27.91 -13.98 1.28
C PRO A 1040 -28.50 -12.57 1.13
N TYR A 1041 -29.41 -12.18 2.02
CA TYR A 1041 -30.00 -10.84 2.09
C TYR A 1041 -29.16 -9.83 2.89
N HIS A 1042 -27.93 -10.17 3.29
CA HIS A 1042 -27.05 -9.23 4.01
C HIS A 1042 -26.80 -7.94 3.23
N THR A 1043 -26.84 -8.00 1.89
CA THR A 1043 -26.77 -6.82 1.02
C THR A 1043 -27.91 -5.83 1.26
N LEU A 1044 -29.06 -6.23 1.80
CA LEU A 1044 -30.12 -5.27 2.17
C LEU A 1044 -29.72 -4.36 3.35
N PHE A 1045 -28.78 -4.81 4.20
CA PHE A 1045 -28.24 -3.97 5.27
C PHE A 1045 -27.38 -2.83 4.74
N SER A 1046 -26.81 -2.94 3.53
CA SER A 1046 -26.06 -1.83 2.92
C SER A 1046 -26.99 -0.69 2.51
N LEU A 1047 -28.20 -1.00 2.03
CA LEU A 1047 -29.24 -0.01 1.74
C LEU A 1047 -29.74 0.67 3.02
N LEU A 1048 -30.01 -0.11 4.07
CA LEU A 1048 -30.39 0.44 5.38
C LEU A 1048 -29.28 1.33 5.94
N GLY A 1049 -28.02 0.90 5.85
CA GLY A 1049 -26.85 1.65 6.30
C GLY A 1049 -26.63 2.95 5.52
N PHE A 1050 -26.85 2.91 4.22
CA PHE A 1050 -26.83 4.08 3.34
C PHE A 1050 -27.90 5.11 3.73
N VAL A 1051 -29.15 4.70 3.94
CA VAL A 1051 -30.25 5.61 4.34
C VAL A 1051 -29.99 6.24 5.71
N VAL A 1052 -29.58 5.44 6.71
CA VAL A 1052 -29.37 5.94 8.07
C VAL A 1052 -28.16 6.87 8.14
N SER A 1053 -27.07 6.56 7.42
CA SER A 1053 -25.92 7.47 7.32
C SER A 1053 -26.25 8.76 6.58
N ALA A 1054 -27.08 8.73 5.54
CA ALA A 1054 -27.58 9.94 4.87
C ALA A 1054 -28.42 10.81 5.82
N ILE A 1055 -29.29 10.20 6.64
CA ILE A 1055 -30.08 10.91 7.65
C ILE A 1055 -29.19 11.54 8.73
N TRP A 1056 -28.14 10.84 9.19
CA TRP A 1056 -27.15 11.41 10.12
C TRP A 1056 -26.38 12.59 9.51
N ILE A 1057 -25.98 12.49 8.25
CA ILE A 1057 -25.33 13.59 7.52
C ILE A 1057 -26.28 14.78 7.42
N SER A 1058 -27.55 14.53 7.07
CA SER A 1058 -28.59 15.54 6.99
C SER A 1058 -28.85 16.24 8.33
N ALA A 1059 -29.03 15.48 9.42
CA ALA A 1059 -29.27 16.04 10.75
C ALA A 1059 -28.07 16.89 11.22
N ALA A 1060 -26.84 16.41 11.02
CA ALA A 1060 -25.65 17.20 11.36
C ALA A 1060 -25.51 18.46 10.49
N ALA A 1061 -25.85 18.39 9.20
CA ALA A 1061 -25.83 19.53 8.29
C ALA A 1061 -26.88 20.59 8.69
N LEU A 1062 -28.10 20.20 9.07
CA LEU A 1062 -29.15 21.14 9.53
C LEU A 1062 -28.73 21.89 10.80
N GLU A 1063 -28.05 21.21 11.73
CA GLU A 1063 -27.49 21.86 12.91
C GLU A 1063 -26.36 22.84 12.54
N VAL A 1064 -25.50 22.50 11.57
CA VAL A 1064 -24.47 23.42 11.03
C VAL A 1064 -25.13 24.66 10.42
N VAL A 1065 -26.13 24.47 9.56
CA VAL A 1065 -26.90 25.56 8.93
C VAL A 1065 -27.50 26.48 9.99
N SER A 1066 -28.07 25.91 11.06
CA SER A 1066 -28.73 26.67 12.12
C SER A 1066 -27.76 27.51 12.96
N ILE A 1067 -26.54 27.01 13.20
CA ILE A 1067 -25.47 27.78 13.85
C ILE A 1067 -24.97 28.90 12.92
N LEU A 1068 -24.80 28.63 11.63
CA LEU A 1068 -24.39 29.63 10.64
C LEU A 1068 -25.46 30.73 10.50
N HIS A 1069 -26.75 30.37 10.55
CA HIS A 1069 -27.86 31.32 10.58
C HIS A 1069 -27.80 32.22 11.81
N MET A 1070 -27.60 31.64 13.00
CA MET A 1070 -27.42 32.40 14.24
C MET A 1070 -26.22 33.37 14.15
N LEU A 1071 -25.08 32.92 13.62
CA LEU A 1071 -23.92 33.79 13.41
C LEU A 1071 -24.24 34.92 12.44
N GLY A 1072 -25.00 34.67 11.38
CA GLY A 1072 -25.48 35.70 10.47
C GLY A 1072 -26.30 36.79 11.16
N VAL A 1073 -27.23 36.40 12.04
CA VAL A 1073 -28.04 37.35 12.83
C VAL A 1073 -27.17 38.13 13.82
N VAL A 1074 -26.23 37.48 14.51
CA VAL A 1074 -25.31 38.15 15.45
C VAL A 1074 -24.38 39.13 14.73
N LEU A 1075 -23.91 38.79 13.53
CA LEU A 1075 -23.08 39.64 12.68
C LEU A 1075 -23.88 40.70 11.90
N SER A 1076 -25.20 40.77 12.12
CA SER A 1076 -26.12 41.72 11.45
C SER A 1076 -26.04 41.65 9.92
N LEU A 1077 -25.87 40.44 9.36
CA LEU A 1077 -25.91 40.22 7.92
C LEU A 1077 -27.35 40.29 7.41
N SER A 1078 -27.55 40.75 6.17
CA SER A 1078 -28.88 40.79 5.56
C SER A 1078 -29.41 39.36 5.32
N ASN A 1079 -30.74 39.20 5.39
CA ASN A 1079 -31.40 37.91 5.09
C ASN A 1079 -31.07 37.41 3.67
N ASN A 1080 -30.80 38.33 2.73
CA ASN A 1080 -30.39 38.01 1.38
C ASN A 1080 -28.96 37.43 1.35
N LEU A 1081 -27.99 38.06 2.01
CA LEU A 1081 -26.62 37.53 2.07
C LEU A 1081 -26.56 36.18 2.82
N LEU A 1082 -27.36 36.05 3.88
CA LEU A 1082 -27.48 34.83 4.67
C LEU A 1082 -28.04 33.67 3.82
N GLY A 1083 -29.12 33.90 3.08
CA GLY A 1083 -29.73 32.93 2.15
C GLY A 1083 -28.83 32.52 1.00
N LEU A 1084 -28.08 33.46 0.44
CA LEU A 1084 -27.34 33.28 -0.81
C LEU A 1084 -25.91 32.74 -0.64
N THR A 1085 -25.33 32.85 0.57
CA THR A 1085 -23.95 32.40 0.85
C THR A 1085 -23.87 31.42 2.01
N LEU A 1086 -24.15 31.84 3.24
CA LEU A 1086 -23.95 31.01 4.43
C LEU A 1086 -24.94 29.83 4.52
N LEU A 1087 -26.20 30.03 4.15
CA LEU A 1087 -27.20 28.95 4.06
C LEU A 1087 -26.88 28.01 2.88
N ALA A 1088 -26.43 28.56 1.75
CA ALA A 1088 -25.94 27.76 0.62
C ALA A 1088 -24.71 26.90 0.99
N TRP A 1089 -23.77 27.43 1.78
CA TRP A 1089 -22.63 26.65 2.28
C TRP A 1089 -23.09 25.56 3.22
N GLY A 1090 -23.97 25.90 4.17
CA GLY A 1090 -24.46 24.96 5.16
C GLY A 1090 -25.18 23.78 4.53
N ASN A 1091 -25.97 23.99 3.48
CA ASN A 1091 -26.69 22.93 2.77
C ASN A 1091 -25.72 22.03 1.98
N SER A 1092 -24.79 22.61 1.21
CA SER A 1092 -23.84 21.85 0.40
C SER A 1092 -22.55 21.42 1.12
N ILE A 1093 -22.48 21.60 2.44
CA ILE A 1093 -21.32 21.18 3.22
C ILE A 1093 -21.22 19.66 3.29
N GLY A 1094 -22.36 18.96 3.30
CA GLY A 1094 -22.44 17.50 3.22
C GLY A 1094 -21.76 16.97 1.96
N ASP A 1095 -22.06 17.58 0.81
CA ASP A 1095 -21.49 17.27 -0.51
C ASP A 1095 -19.96 17.41 -0.51
N SER A 1096 -19.46 18.49 0.10
CA SER A 1096 -18.01 18.73 0.21
C SER A 1096 -17.31 17.60 0.95
N PHE A 1097 -17.85 17.17 2.09
CA PHE A 1097 -17.23 16.12 2.90
C PHE A 1097 -17.38 14.74 2.27
N SER A 1098 -18.53 14.41 1.66
CA SER A 1098 -18.71 13.13 0.97
C SER A 1098 -17.76 12.99 -0.21
N ASP A 1099 -17.73 13.98 -1.10
CA ASP A 1099 -17.10 13.83 -2.42
C ASP A 1099 -15.58 13.92 -2.31
N VAL A 1100 -15.06 14.81 -1.45
CA VAL A 1100 -13.63 14.88 -1.14
C VAL A 1100 -13.14 13.59 -0.47
N THR A 1101 -13.95 12.99 0.40
CA THR A 1101 -13.60 11.72 1.05
C THR A 1101 -13.57 10.56 0.07
N ILE A 1102 -14.54 10.48 -0.84
CA ILE A 1102 -14.60 9.47 -1.90
C ILE A 1102 -13.41 9.60 -2.85
N ALA A 1103 -13.02 10.84 -3.19
CA ALA A 1103 -11.81 11.11 -3.96
C ALA A 1103 -10.54 10.62 -3.22
N ARG A 1104 -10.45 10.84 -1.90
CA ARG A 1104 -9.35 10.34 -1.05
C ARG A 1104 -9.29 8.81 -0.99
N GLN A 1105 -10.44 8.14 -1.08
CA GLN A 1105 -10.53 6.67 -1.10
C GLN A 1105 -10.19 6.06 -2.46
N GLY A 1106 -9.93 6.88 -3.49
CA GLY A 1106 -9.44 6.42 -4.78
C GLY A 1106 -10.47 6.48 -5.92
N TYR A 1107 -11.67 7.01 -5.68
CA TYR A 1107 -12.75 7.11 -6.66
C TYR A 1107 -13.06 8.56 -7.11
N PRO A 1108 -12.07 9.35 -7.59
CA PRO A 1108 -12.29 10.77 -7.93
C PRO A 1108 -13.23 10.97 -9.14
N ARG A 1109 -13.28 10.00 -10.07
CA ARG A 1109 -14.24 9.99 -11.19
C ARG A 1109 -15.70 9.94 -10.70
N MET A 1110 -15.95 9.18 -9.64
CA MET A 1110 -17.28 9.07 -9.03
C MET A 1110 -17.64 10.35 -8.26
N ALA A 1111 -16.68 10.90 -7.52
CA ALA A 1111 -16.85 12.14 -6.78
C ALA A 1111 -17.21 13.32 -7.70
N ILE A 1112 -16.49 13.52 -8.81
CA ILE A 1112 -16.80 14.62 -9.74
C ILE A 1112 -18.17 14.42 -10.42
N SER A 1113 -18.55 13.19 -10.76
CA SER A 1113 -19.87 12.89 -11.30
C SER A 1113 -20.99 13.18 -10.30
N ALA A 1114 -20.76 12.97 -9.00
CA ALA A 1114 -21.71 13.32 -7.96
C ALA A 1114 -21.84 14.82 -7.75
N CYS A 1115 -20.75 15.60 -7.87
CA CYS A 1115 -20.79 17.06 -7.78
C CYS A 1115 -21.80 17.67 -8.78
N PHE A 1116 -21.79 17.18 -10.02
CA PHE A 1116 -22.72 17.64 -11.05
C PHE A 1116 -24.11 16.99 -10.92
N GLY A 1117 -24.18 15.68 -10.68
CA GLY A 1117 -25.44 14.95 -10.56
C GLY A 1117 -26.31 15.39 -9.38
N GLY A 1118 -25.69 15.67 -8.23
CA GLY A 1118 -26.37 16.13 -7.00
C GLY A 1118 -27.07 17.46 -7.19
N ILE A 1119 -26.40 18.45 -7.79
CA ILE A 1119 -27.02 19.75 -8.03
C ILE A 1119 -28.09 19.69 -9.12
N ILE A 1120 -27.91 18.88 -10.17
CA ILE A 1120 -28.97 18.66 -11.18
C ILE A 1120 -30.21 18.07 -10.51
N PHE A 1121 -30.04 17.11 -9.59
CA PHE A 1121 -31.14 16.56 -8.81
C PHE A 1121 -31.81 17.62 -7.94
N ASN A 1122 -31.04 18.38 -7.15
CA ASN A 1122 -31.58 19.44 -6.28
C ASN A 1122 -32.33 20.52 -7.07
N MET A 1123 -31.78 20.96 -8.21
CA MET A 1123 -32.38 21.99 -9.04
C MET A 1123 -33.64 21.50 -9.75
N LEU A 1124 -33.64 20.31 -10.35
CA LEU A 1124 -34.78 19.82 -11.14
C LEU A 1124 -35.89 19.22 -10.27
N ILE A 1125 -35.55 18.38 -9.30
CA ILE A 1125 -36.52 17.73 -8.41
C ILE A 1125 -36.92 18.66 -7.26
N GLY A 1126 -35.97 19.36 -6.64
CA GLY A 1126 -36.26 20.27 -5.53
C GLY A 1126 -37.17 21.43 -5.92
N LEU A 1127 -36.83 22.14 -7.01
CA LEU A 1127 -37.68 23.20 -7.56
C LEU A 1127 -39.00 22.63 -8.11
N GLY A 1128 -38.92 21.51 -8.86
CA GLY A 1128 -40.07 20.89 -9.50
C GLY A 1128 -41.15 20.44 -8.51
N ILE A 1129 -40.78 19.69 -7.47
CA ILE A 1129 -41.72 19.24 -6.43
C ILE A 1129 -42.18 20.42 -5.57
N GLY A 1130 -41.28 21.34 -5.21
CA GLY A 1130 -41.62 22.51 -4.40
C GLY A 1130 -42.69 23.39 -5.05
N CYS A 1131 -42.52 23.73 -6.33
CA CYS A 1131 -43.53 24.46 -7.08
C CYS A 1131 -44.82 23.64 -7.25
N LEU A 1132 -44.73 22.33 -7.51
CA LEU A 1132 -45.91 21.47 -7.68
C LEU A 1132 -46.78 21.43 -6.42
N MET A 1133 -46.18 21.31 -5.22
CA MET A 1133 -46.91 21.31 -3.95
C MET A 1133 -47.62 22.64 -3.69
N GLN A 1134 -46.98 23.76 -4.01
CA GLN A 1134 -47.59 25.09 -3.88
C GLN A 1134 -48.79 25.27 -4.82
N MET A 1135 -48.70 24.70 -6.04
CA MET A 1135 -49.78 24.75 -7.03
C MET A 1135 -50.99 23.91 -6.63
N PHE A 1136 -50.79 22.75 -6.00
CA PHE A 1136 -51.87 21.92 -5.48
C PHE A 1136 -52.65 22.61 -4.34
N ASN A 1137 -51.97 23.43 -3.54
CA ASN A 1137 -52.59 24.05 -2.38
C ASN A 1137 -53.26 25.40 -2.67
N ASN A 1138 -52.82 26.24 -3.64
CA ASN A 1138 -53.34 27.62 -3.70
C ASN A 1138 -53.36 28.43 -5.03
N LYS A 1139 -52.99 27.93 -6.24
CA LYS A 1139 -53.27 28.56 -7.59
C LYS A 1139 -52.58 27.79 -8.73
N PRO A 1140 -53.10 27.84 -9.99
CA PRO A 1140 -52.50 27.17 -11.16
C PRO A 1140 -51.25 27.85 -11.75
N VAL A 1141 -50.79 28.97 -11.17
CA VAL A 1141 -49.56 29.68 -11.55
C VAL A 1141 -48.90 30.20 -10.27
N VAL A 1142 -47.61 29.95 -10.10
CA VAL A 1142 -46.80 30.49 -9.00
C VAL A 1142 -46.07 31.75 -9.49
N THR A 1143 -46.27 32.87 -8.82
CA THR A 1143 -45.60 34.15 -9.08
C THR A 1143 -44.41 34.31 -8.14
N PHE A 1144 -43.23 34.60 -8.68
CA PHE A 1144 -42.04 34.90 -7.88
C PHE A 1144 -41.91 36.41 -7.64
N GLU A 1145 -41.43 36.80 -6.46
CA GLU A 1145 -41.04 38.19 -6.21
C GLU A 1145 -39.85 38.58 -7.11
N PRO A 1146 -39.74 39.86 -7.53
CA PRO A 1146 -38.64 40.31 -8.40
C PRO A 1146 -37.29 40.07 -7.72
N ALA A 1147 -36.45 39.25 -8.35
CA ALA A 1147 -35.15 38.86 -7.82
C ALA A 1147 -34.18 40.05 -7.80
N GLY A 1148 -33.54 40.30 -6.64
CA GLY A 1148 -32.54 41.37 -6.49
C GLY A 1148 -31.28 41.13 -7.34
N LEU A 1149 -30.50 42.20 -7.56
CA LEU A 1149 -29.26 42.21 -8.38
C LEU A 1149 -28.32 41.03 -8.04
N LEU A 1150 -28.20 40.69 -6.76
CA LEU A 1150 -27.35 39.60 -6.27
C LEU A 1150 -27.76 38.21 -6.79
N THR A 1151 -29.05 37.96 -7.02
CA THR A 1151 -29.55 36.70 -7.59
C THR A 1151 -29.15 36.57 -9.06
N TRP A 1152 -29.14 37.69 -9.79
CA TRP A 1152 -28.67 37.74 -11.18
C TRP A 1152 -27.16 37.53 -11.29
N VAL A 1153 -26.38 38.13 -10.37
CA VAL A 1153 -24.94 37.91 -10.26
C VAL A 1153 -24.63 36.43 -10.02
N LEU A 1154 -25.41 35.76 -9.16
CA LEU A 1154 -25.29 34.33 -8.86
C LEU A 1154 -25.64 33.42 -10.04
N ALA A 1155 -26.77 33.66 -10.70
CA ALA A 1155 -27.16 32.87 -11.86
C ALA A 1155 -26.15 33.04 -13.01
N GLY A 1156 -25.63 34.27 -13.21
CA GLY A 1156 -24.60 34.58 -14.19
C GLY A 1156 -23.25 33.95 -13.86
N SER A 1157 -22.79 34.02 -12.61
CA SER A 1157 -21.51 33.43 -12.19
C SER A 1157 -21.53 31.90 -12.24
N LEU A 1158 -22.65 31.27 -11.87
CA LEU A 1158 -22.86 29.84 -12.05
C LEU A 1158 -22.80 29.45 -13.53
N GLY A 1159 -23.57 30.14 -14.39
CA GLY A 1159 -23.53 29.90 -15.84
C GLY A 1159 -22.13 30.05 -16.43
N LEU A 1160 -21.40 31.09 -16.03
CA LEU A 1160 -20.01 31.32 -16.45
C LEU A 1160 -19.08 30.20 -15.98
N SER A 1161 -19.22 29.72 -14.74
CA SER A 1161 -18.41 28.60 -14.22
C SER A 1161 -18.61 27.31 -15.01
N LEU A 1162 -19.84 27.03 -15.45
CA LEU A 1162 -20.19 25.87 -16.26
C LEU A 1162 -19.62 25.98 -17.68
N VAL A 1163 -19.75 27.15 -18.31
CA VAL A 1163 -19.17 27.42 -19.63
C VAL A 1163 -17.64 27.30 -19.59
N LEU A 1164 -16.99 27.88 -18.58
CA LEU A 1164 -15.54 27.77 -18.42
C LEU A 1164 -15.11 26.32 -18.21
N SER A 1165 -15.87 25.53 -17.44
CA SER A 1165 -15.59 24.11 -17.26
C SER A 1165 -15.83 23.29 -18.53
N PHE A 1166 -16.87 23.62 -19.30
CA PHE A 1166 -17.18 23.01 -20.59
C PHE A 1166 -16.09 23.27 -21.64
N VAL A 1167 -15.38 24.40 -21.55
CA VAL A 1167 -14.30 24.76 -22.49
C VAL A 1167 -12.93 24.27 -21.99
N LEU A 1168 -12.57 24.57 -20.75
CA LEU A 1168 -11.22 24.32 -20.22
C LEU A 1168 -10.92 22.83 -20.02
N VAL A 1169 -11.92 22.01 -19.66
CA VAL A 1169 -11.70 20.57 -19.42
C VAL A 1169 -11.43 19.83 -20.73
N PRO A 1170 -12.19 20.02 -21.84
CA PRO A 1170 -11.83 19.46 -23.14
C PRO A 1170 -10.53 20.01 -23.72
N LEU A 1171 -10.22 21.30 -23.56
CA LEU A 1171 -8.95 21.90 -24.01
C LEU A 1171 -7.72 21.27 -23.34
N ARG A 1172 -7.89 20.66 -22.16
CA ARG A 1172 -6.86 19.92 -21.43
C ARG A 1172 -7.00 18.40 -21.57
N CYS A 1173 -7.61 17.94 -22.65
CA CYS A 1173 -7.79 16.52 -22.95
C CYS A 1173 -8.47 15.74 -21.80
N PHE A 1174 -9.46 16.35 -21.13
CA PHE A 1174 -10.19 15.76 -20.00
C PHE A 1174 -9.33 15.40 -18.78
N HIS A 1175 -8.13 15.98 -18.68
CA HIS A 1175 -7.26 15.82 -17.52
C HIS A 1175 -7.54 16.92 -16.47
N MET A 1176 -8.16 16.54 -15.35
CA MET A 1176 -8.38 17.42 -14.21
C MET A 1176 -7.17 17.39 -13.28
N GLY A 1177 -6.19 18.25 -13.58
CA GLY A 1177 -5.01 18.46 -12.74
C GLY A 1177 -5.25 19.46 -11.62
N ARG A 1178 -4.30 19.53 -10.66
CA ARG A 1178 -4.35 20.47 -9.52
C ARG A 1178 -4.52 21.93 -9.95
N SER A 1179 -3.99 22.33 -11.11
CA SER A 1179 -4.12 23.69 -11.65
C SER A 1179 -5.56 24.07 -12.01
N TYR A 1180 -6.39 23.11 -12.46
CA TYR A 1180 -7.83 23.36 -12.67
C TYR A 1180 -8.55 23.51 -11.32
N GLY A 1181 -8.18 22.72 -10.31
CA GLY A 1181 -8.72 22.88 -8.95
C GLY A 1181 -8.42 24.24 -8.33
N ILE A 1182 -7.17 24.74 -8.47
CA ILE A 1182 -6.79 26.09 -8.01
C ILE A 1182 -7.60 27.17 -8.75
N PHE A 1183 -7.77 27.01 -10.07
CA PHE A 1183 -8.56 27.95 -10.88
C PHE A 1183 -10.01 28.06 -10.38
N LEU A 1184 -10.68 26.94 -10.10
CA LEU A 1184 -12.05 26.94 -9.58
C LEU A 1184 -12.16 27.61 -8.21
N LEU A 1185 -11.19 27.39 -7.31
CA LEU A 1185 -11.18 28.03 -5.99
C LEU A 1185 -10.95 29.54 -6.10
N LEU A 1186 -10.06 29.98 -7.00
CA LEU A 1186 -9.86 31.41 -7.26
C LEU A 1186 -11.10 32.06 -7.87
N PHE A 1187 -11.76 31.39 -8.82
CA PHE A 1187 -13.03 31.85 -9.39
C PHE A 1187 -14.09 32.06 -8.31
N TYR A 1188 -14.19 31.11 -7.38
CA TYR A 1188 -15.11 31.22 -6.25
C TYR A 1188 -14.78 32.38 -5.30
N ALA A 1189 -13.49 32.59 -4.98
CA ALA A 1189 -13.06 33.71 -4.15
C ALA A 1189 -13.37 35.08 -4.79
N VAL A 1190 -13.19 35.20 -6.11
CA VAL A 1190 -13.56 36.39 -6.87
C VAL A 1190 -15.07 36.60 -6.84
N PHE A 1191 -15.86 35.55 -7.06
CA PHE A 1191 -17.32 35.61 -6.93
C PHE A 1191 -17.75 36.09 -5.53
N LEU A 1192 -17.18 35.54 -4.46
CA LEU A 1192 -17.50 35.94 -3.09
C LEU A 1192 -17.21 37.43 -2.85
N LEU A 1193 -16.07 37.91 -3.35
CA LEU A 1193 -15.70 39.32 -3.26
C LEU A 1193 -16.72 40.22 -3.99
N VAL A 1194 -17.12 39.85 -5.21
CA VAL A 1194 -18.13 40.60 -5.98
C VAL A 1194 -19.50 40.58 -5.27
N ALA A 1195 -19.91 39.44 -4.72
CA ALA A 1195 -21.15 39.31 -3.96
C ALA A 1195 -21.16 40.22 -2.72
N LEU A 1196 -20.07 40.24 -1.94
CA LEU A 1196 -19.93 41.10 -0.76
C LEU A 1196 -19.91 42.60 -1.15
N LEU A 1197 -19.18 42.98 -2.20
CA LEU A 1197 -19.11 44.37 -2.65
C LEU A 1197 -20.45 44.89 -3.21
N THR A 1198 -21.25 44.01 -3.83
CA THR A 1198 -22.61 44.33 -4.29
C THR A 1198 -23.54 44.56 -3.10
N GLU A 1199 -23.44 43.75 -2.04
CA GLU A 1199 -24.29 43.87 -0.86
C GLU A 1199 -23.96 45.10 -0.01
N PHE A 1200 -22.67 45.41 0.19
CA PHE A 1200 -22.26 46.62 0.91
C PHE A 1200 -22.47 47.91 0.11
N GLY A 1201 -23.09 47.83 -1.08
CA GLY A 1201 -23.44 48.97 -1.90
C GLY A 1201 -22.23 49.67 -2.55
N PHE A 1202 -21.04 49.05 -2.55
CA PHE A 1202 -19.87 49.57 -3.28
C PHE A 1202 -20.00 49.37 -4.79
N ILE A 1203 -20.76 48.36 -5.22
CA ILE A 1203 -21.18 48.16 -6.61
C ILE A 1203 -22.64 48.62 -6.70
N HIS A 1204 -22.85 49.87 -7.10
CA HIS A 1204 -24.19 50.40 -7.36
C HIS A 1204 -24.76 49.81 -8.66
N THR A 1205 -26.08 49.57 -8.67
CA THR A 1205 -26.88 49.23 -9.85
C THR A 1205 -26.65 50.17 -11.02
#